data_AF-A0A1S8CIE0-F1
#
_entry.id   AF-A0A1S8CIE0-F1
#
_cell.length_a   1.000
_cell.length_b   1.000
_cell.length_c   1.000
_cell.angle_alpha   90.00
_cell.angle_beta   90.00
_cell.angle_gamma   90.00
#
_symmetry.space_group_name_H-M   'P 1'
#
loop_
_entity.id
_entity.type
_entity.pdbx_description
1 polymer ?
#
loop_
_entity_poly.entity_id
_entity_poly.type
_entity_poly.pdbx_seq_one_letter_code
_entity_poly.pdbx_strand_id
1 'polypeptide(L)'
;MATYKPARKTGLKWILSYVMISATSAYAADVPEEVKFDPSFFPGGKAGKFDPAQFSRGNVVVPGVYSALIELNGQPLGNEEIRFKSQSGSQYATTPCYSGSFFSLLNLSENKLLEQTPPQHLSQLESEGYCGSLSEILPGASASFDPGEQKLTLSIPQLLLNRAPRGYVSPKLWEDGLTALMVNYNANLYQSKQRENTNTYGYLGLRNGLNVGPWRVRNNGAVNWVSGGGGDGYKSTSTYVGRDISALKSQLIIGDAFTSGELFDGIRFRGVRMYSDDRMLPDSLRGYAPVVRGVANTNARVTIVQNGFTIYTTTVSPGPFEINDLYPTSYGGELTVRIEEANGQVRSFAVPYASVTQMLRPGISRYEVAAGKINTSGLVDKPDFGSLTYQLGLTNLVTGYTGVVGSESYFSALLGGAFNTPAGALSLDVTQSITRLPDQDQRSGQSYRVGFSQVYAETQTSFSVMAYRYSTDGFLNLNDAVQLRDLALRNEDINGYGRQRSMFTLSVSQPLGERWGSLYATGSHITYWNQDGSQQSMQIGYSNFWHNLSYTFSINRTLSGQFSGGQDGTLDRRETQYSLSLSLPLGASTHAPTLNMTGTTDSKGSNALVGLSGNAGEQNQFNYVVSTSRDTASNGNFFNSGVGYRAPQANMGASYSYGQGNRQLSSSIDGAIVVHRGGITLGQTLGETSGLVRAPGAKGALVTNASGVEVDRFGYAIVPYLRPYYLNQVDLDPKGTSQDVELLSSKSTAVPRAGALVLLDYETKNSTVTYIKAKRKDGTPLPFAANVYDAQNNAIGIVGQASLVIAHDLAPSGVLLVRWGDAQTEHCSIHYSLPASSTDESRPVIQGVCQ
;
A
#
# COMPACT_ATOMS: atom_id res chain seq x y z
N MET A 1 44.36 -26.34 41.66
CA MET A 1 45.69 -26.59 41.07
C MET A 1 45.88 -25.54 39.99
N ALA A 2 46.53 -24.38 40.21
CA ALA A 2 47.93 -24.16 40.61
C ALA A 2 48.86 -24.98 39.68
N THR A 3 49.77 -24.41 38.89
CA THR A 3 50.82 -23.40 39.18
C THR A 3 51.42 -22.92 37.83
N TYR A 4 51.70 -21.64 37.55
CA TYR A 4 52.67 -20.67 38.10
C TYR A 4 54.08 -20.68 37.43
N LYS A 5 54.38 -19.53 36.78
CA LYS A 5 55.63 -18.84 36.30
C LYS A 5 56.94 -19.13 37.09
N PRO A 6 58.19 -18.73 36.67
CA PRO A 6 58.57 -17.37 36.17
C PRO A 6 59.91 -17.15 35.37
N ALA A 7 60.13 -15.91 34.87
CA ALA A 7 61.41 -15.13 34.94
C ALA A 7 61.20 -13.75 34.23
N ARG A 8 61.08 -12.58 34.89
CA ARG A 8 62.04 -11.67 35.58
C ARG A 8 63.11 -11.00 34.70
N LYS A 9 63.00 -9.66 34.53
CA LYS A 9 63.97 -8.61 34.97
C LYS A 9 63.52 -7.20 34.51
N THR A 10 63.18 -6.30 35.46
CA THR A 10 63.92 -5.05 35.84
C THR A 10 64.09 -4.05 34.69
N GLY A 11 63.67 -2.78 34.70
CA GLY A 11 63.23 -1.85 35.74
C GLY A 11 63.92 -0.50 35.49
N LEU A 12 63.19 0.61 35.33
CA LEU A 12 63.68 1.97 35.66
C LEU A 12 62.52 2.99 35.57
N LYS A 13 62.31 3.75 36.66
CA LYS A 13 61.47 4.96 36.70
C LYS A 13 62.32 6.15 36.27
N TRP A 14 61.81 7.02 35.40
CA TRP A 14 62.04 8.48 35.46
C TRP A 14 60.81 9.21 34.89
N ILE A 15 60.39 10.25 35.61
CA ILE A 15 59.31 11.19 35.31
C ILE A 15 59.90 12.32 34.46
N LEU A 16 59.28 12.70 33.34
CA LEU A 16 59.02 14.10 32.97
C LEU A 16 58.30 14.22 31.61
N SER A 17 57.11 14.83 31.71
CA SER A 17 56.33 15.60 30.74
C SER A 17 56.86 15.73 29.30
N TYR A 18 56.07 15.23 28.34
CA TYR A 18 55.85 15.92 27.07
C TYR A 18 54.45 15.56 26.53
N VAL A 19 53.55 16.55 26.63
CA VAL A 19 52.48 16.89 25.69
C VAL A 19 52.14 15.80 24.64
N MET A 20 51.12 14.98 24.92
CA MET A 20 50.37 14.28 23.87
C MET A 20 49.10 15.08 23.61
N ILE A 21 49.20 15.95 22.60
CA ILE A 21 48.08 16.64 21.97
C ILE A 21 47.09 15.57 21.53
N SER A 22 45.95 15.53 22.22
CA SER A 22 44.70 15.03 21.70
C SER A 22 44.45 15.71 20.35
N ALA A 23 44.58 14.96 19.26
CA ALA A 23 44.06 15.36 17.96
C ALA A 23 42.53 15.33 18.02
N THR A 24 41.95 16.32 18.68
CA THR A 24 40.63 16.82 18.36
C THR A 24 40.75 17.47 16.99
N SER A 25 40.51 16.70 15.94
CA SER A 25 40.13 17.26 14.65
C SER A 25 38.79 17.96 14.85
N ALA A 26 38.86 19.21 15.31
CA ALA A 26 37.79 20.15 15.08
C ALA A 26 37.59 20.17 13.57
N TYR A 27 36.46 19.66 13.10
CA TYR A 27 35.92 20.08 11.82
C TYR A 27 35.64 21.58 11.97
N ALA A 28 36.68 22.39 11.78
CA ALA A 28 36.50 23.77 11.39
C ALA A 28 35.62 23.71 10.14
N ALA A 29 34.54 24.48 10.13
CA ALA A 29 33.78 24.73 8.94
C ALA A 29 34.79 25.22 7.88
N ASP A 30 35.04 24.38 6.87
CA ASP A 30 35.82 24.81 5.71
C ASP A 30 35.11 26.05 5.16
N VAL A 31 35.81 27.18 5.22
CA VAL A 31 35.45 28.33 4.41
C VAL A 31 35.48 27.81 2.97
N PRO A 32 34.36 27.85 2.21
CA PRO A 32 34.32 27.24 0.90
C PRO A 32 35.46 27.82 0.05
N GLU A 33 36.36 26.93 -0.37
CA GLU A 33 37.53 27.28 -1.17
C GLU A 33 37.06 28.07 -2.39
N GLU A 34 37.60 29.26 -2.59
CA GLU A 34 37.18 30.12 -3.70
C GLU A 34 37.75 29.55 -5.00
N VAL A 35 36.92 28.82 -5.74
CA VAL A 35 37.29 28.18 -7.01
C VAL A 35 37.31 29.23 -8.11
N LYS A 36 38.49 29.47 -8.69
CA LYS A 36 38.62 30.35 -9.86
C LYS A 36 38.36 29.53 -11.13
N PHE A 37 37.21 29.78 -11.77
CA PHE A 37 36.94 29.24 -13.09
C PHE A 37 37.79 29.96 -14.12
N ASP A 38 38.52 29.19 -14.94
CA ASP A 38 39.25 29.73 -16.08
C ASP A 38 38.26 30.02 -17.23
N PRO A 39 38.03 31.31 -17.57
CA PRO A 39 37.04 31.68 -18.58
C PRO A 39 37.41 31.21 -19.99
N SER A 40 38.64 30.73 -20.23
CA SER A 40 39.09 30.20 -21.52
C SER A 40 38.48 28.84 -21.88
N PHE A 41 37.92 28.10 -20.91
CA PHE A 41 37.20 26.84 -21.14
C PHE A 41 35.77 27.04 -21.68
N PHE A 42 35.27 28.27 -21.74
CA PHE A 42 33.97 28.56 -22.38
C PHE A 42 34.11 28.55 -23.92
N PRO A 43 33.26 27.80 -24.66
CA PRO A 43 33.40 27.67 -26.11
C PRO A 43 33.25 29.02 -26.82
N GLY A 44 34.23 29.40 -27.64
CA GLY A 44 34.19 30.59 -28.49
C GLY A 44 35.16 31.72 -28.13
N GLY A 45 36.09 31.52 -27.19
CA GLY A 45 37.22 32.44 -26.97
C GLY A 45 36.85 33.84 -26.46
N LYS A 46 35.61 34.04 -25.99
CA LYS A 46 35.13 35.30 -25.38
C LYS A 46 35.09 35.18 -23.87
N ALA A 47 36.27 34.97 -23.30
CA ALA A 47 36.57 34.89 -21.86
C ALA A 47 36.21 36.17 -21.05
N GLY A 48 35.88 37.29 -21.69
CA GLY A 48 35.79 38.59 -21.02
C GLY A 48 34.41 39.05 -20.55
N LYS A 49 33.34 38.23 -20.62
CA LYS A 49 31.96 38.73 -20.40
C LYS A 49 31.04 37.89 -19.51
N PHE A 50 31.53 36.77 -19.01
CA PHE A 50 30.83 35.99 -18.00
C PHE A 50 31.59 36.21 -16.70
N ASP A 51 30.92 36.69 -15.66
CA ASP A 51 31.51 36.79 -14.33
C ASP A 51 31.29 35.45 -13.58
N PRO A 52 32.32 34.59 -13.49
CA PRO A 52 32.19 33.33 -12.78
C PRO A 52 32.24 33.52 -11.25
N ALA A 53 32.40 34.74 -10.72
CA ALA A 53 32.49 34.98 -9.29
C ALA A 53 31.23 34.57 -8.52
N GLN A 54 30.08 34.48 -9.19
CA GLN A 54 28.86 33.94 -8.56
C GLN A 54 28.92 32.42 -8.34
N PHE A 55 29.76 31.70 -9.10
CA PHE A 55 29.95 30.25 -8.99
C PHE A 55 31.24 29.87 -8.26
N SER A 56 32.11 30.86 -7.98
CA SER A 56 33.42 30.63 -7.35
C SER A 56 33.33 30.18 -5.90
N ARG A 57 32.14 30.17 -5.30
CA ARG A 57 31.89 29.66 -3.95
C ARG A 57 30.94 28.47 -4.03
N GLY A 58 31.18 27.42 -3.24
CA GLY A 58 30.32 26.26 -3.19
C GLY A 58 28.89 26.61 -2.72
N ASN A 59 27.87 26.10 -3.43
CA ASN A 59 26.43 26.25 -3.12
C ASN A 59 25.98 27.69 -2.77
N VAL A 60 26.26 28.66 -3.64
CA VAL A 60 25.66 30.00 -3.51
C VAL A 60 24.14 29.91 -3.74
N VAL A 61 23.36 30.19 -2.69
CA VAL A 61 21.90 30.26 -2.73
C VAL A 61 21.51 31.73 -2.81
N VAL A 62 20.70 32.11 -3.79
CA VAL A 62 20.20 33.49 -3.94
C VAL A 62 19.16 33.76 -2.83
N PRO A 63 19.02 34.99 -2.30
CA PRO A 63 17.95 35.29 -1.35
C PRO A 63 16.57 35.02 -1.96
N GLY A 64 15.73 34.28 -1.25
CA GLY A 64 14.44 33.82 -1.78
C GLY A 64 13.76 32.80 -0.88
N VAL A 65 12.59 32.34 -1.32
CA VAL A 65 11.90 31.20 -0.70
C VAL A 65 12.07 30.01 -1.63
N TYR A 66 12.54 28.90 -1.09
CA TYR A 66 12.77 27.66 -1.83
C TYR A 66 11.94 26.56 -1.19
N SER A 67 11.16 25.86 -2.00
CA SER A 67 10.57 24.59 -1.58
C SER A 67 11.65 23.53 -1.60
N ALA A 68 11.87 22.86 -0.48
CA ALA A 68 12.97 21.92 -0.33
C ALA A 68 12.57 20.65 0.41
N LEU A 69 13.06 19.49 -0.04
CA LEU A 69 12.97 18.25 0.71
C LEU A 69 13.89 18.32 1.94
N ILE A 70 13.30 18.25 3.13
CA ILE A 70 14.03 18.23 4.39
C ILE A 70 14.47 16.80 4.69
N GLU A 71 15.77 16.59 4.86
CA GLU A 71 16.37 15.31 5.20
C GLU A 71 17.07 15.42 6.55
N LEU A 72 16.66 14.63 7.55
CA LEU A 72 17.26 14.61 8.89
C LEU A 72 18.06 13.32 9.09
N ASN A 73 19.37 13.43 9.31
CA ASN A 73 20.28 12.30 9.53
C ASN A 73 20.15 11.20 8.45
N GLY A 74 19.95 11.60 7.18
CA GLY A 74 19.74 10.71 6.05
C GLY A 74 18.34 10.09 5.96
N GLN A 75 17.33 10.68 6.62
CA GLN A 75 15.92 10.30 6.51
C GLN A 75 15.08 11.47 5.98
N PRO A 76 14.37 11.33 4.85
CA PRO A 76 13.48 12.38 4.36
C PRO A 76 12.28 12.55 5.29
N LEU A 77 11.96 13.80 5.64
CA LEU A 77 10.84 14.16 6.50
C LEU A 77 9.64 14.71 5.70
N GLY A 78 9.90 15.36 4.58
CA GLY A 78 8.89 16.00 3.72
C GLY A 78 9.41 17.28 3.10
N ASN A 79 8.60 17.92 2.24
CA ASN A 79 8.94 19.20 1.63
C ASN A 79 8.48 20.37 2.50
N GLU A 80 9.31 21.38 2.67
CA GLU A 80 8.99 22.63 3.37
C GLU A 80 9.57 23.84 2.64
N GLU A 81 8.94 24.99 2.84
CA GLU A 81 9.46 26.26 2.34
C GLU A 81 10.54 26.80 3.28
N ILE A 82 11.75 26.96 2.77
CA ILE A 82 12.86 27.58 3.49
C ILE A 82 13.13 28.95 2.90
N ARG A 83 13.10 29.97 3.76
CA ARG A 83 13.47 31.32 3.39
C ARG A 83 14.97 31.54 3.61
N PHE A 84 15.66 32.03 2.58
CA PHE A 84 17.05 32.46 2.64
C PHE A 84 17.13 33.99 2.66
N LYS A 85 17.84 34.56 3.65
CA LYS A 85 18.11 36.02 3.74
C LYS A 85 19.58 36.31 3.47
N SER A 86 19.86 37.45 2.84
CA SER A 86 21.24 37.94 2.65
C SER A 86 21.88 38.28 3.98
N GLN A 87 23.11 37.81 4.19
CA GLN A 87 23.93 38.16 5.34
C GLN A 87 24.51 39.58 5.16
N SER A 88 24.59 40.35 6.25
CA SER A 88 25.06 41.72 6.25
C SER A 88 26.46 41.84 5.64
N GLY A 89 26.58 42.49 4.47
CA GLY A 89 27.86 42.74 3.80
C GLY A 89 28.17 41.87 2.57
N SER A 90 27.29 40.94 2.17
CA SER A 90 27.46 40.19 0.90
C SER A 90 26.12 39.79 0.29
N GLN A 91 25.95 40.04 -1.02
CA GLN A 91 24.79 39.60 -1.80
C GLN A 91 24.80 38.11 -2.14
N TYR A 92 25.92 37.42 -1.87
CA TYR A 92 26.16 36.01 -2.23
C TYR A 92 26.30 35.10 -1.01
N ALA A 93 26.26 35.65 0.21
CA ALA A 93 26.20 34.88 1.45
C ALA A 93 24.77 34.94 1.98
N THR A 94 24.04 33.82 1.93
CA THR A 94 22.68 33.73 2.45
C THR A 94 22.60 32.74 3.60
N THR A 95 21.70 33.03 4.53
CA THR A 95 21.44 32.18 5.70
C THR A 95 20.02 31.66 5.66
N PRO A 96 19.80 30.36 5.93
CA PRO A 96 18.46 29.80 6.06
C PRO A 96 17.77 30.34 7.31
N CYS A 97 16.47 30.55 7.21
CA CYS A 97 15.60 30.93 8.31
C CYS A 97 14.77 29.73 8.77
N TYR A 98 14.79 29.46 10.07
CA TYR A 98 14.09 28.36 10.71
C TYR A 98 12.93 28.90 11.55
N SER A 99 11.70 28.51 11.20
CA SER A 99 10.48 28.86 11.92
C SER A 99 10.17 27.86 13.04
N GLY A 100 9.23 28.18 13.94
CA GLY A 100 8.67 27.20 14.89
C GLY A 100 8.04 25.96 14.22
N SER A 101 7.47 26.13 13.01
CA SER A 101 6.95 25.00 12.22
C SER A 101 8.08 24.06 11.77
N PHE A 102 9.23 24.60 11.36
CA PHE A 102 10.42 23.81 11.01
C PHE A 102 10.88 22.91 12.16
N PHE A 103 10.99 23.45 13.39
CA PHE A 103 11.39 22.65 14.55
C PHE A 103 10.36 21.60 14.96
N SER A 104 9.07 21.84 14.69
CA SER A 104 8.00 20.87 14.95
C SER A 104 8.11 19.60 14.11
N LEU A 105 8.79 19.68 12.96
CA LEU A 105 9.03 18.54 12.05
C LEU A 105 10.17 17.64 12.51
N LEU A 106 11.18 18.21 13.16
CA LEU A 106 12.44 17.54 13.51
C LEU A 106 12.31 16.54 14.68
N ASN A 107 11.10 16.37 15.24
CA ASN A 107 10.84 15.48 16.38
C ASN A 107 11.82 15.69 17.54
N LEU A 108 12.15 16.96 17.80
CA LEU A 108 13.04 17.36 18.88
C LEU A 108 12.34 17.19 20.23
N SER A 109 13.12 16.88 21.27
CA SER A 109 12.59 16.85 22.62
C SER A 109 12.41 18.28 23.13
N GLU A 110 11.16 18.75 23.28
CA GLU A 110 10.84 20.13 23.69
C GLU A 110 11.56 20.53 24.98
N ASN A 111 11.63 19.64 25.97
CA ASN A 111 12.35 19.90 27.22
C ASN A 111 13.86 20.10 27.01
N LYS A 112 14.48 19.32 26.11
CA LYS A 112 15.92 19.43 25.82
C LYS A 112 16.23 20.62 24.90
N LEU A 113 15.29 20.98 24.03
CA LEU A 113 15.36 22.19 23.21
C LEU A 113 15.40 23.42 24.12
N LEU A 114 14.45 23.51 25.07
CA LEU A 114 14.36 24.62 26.02
C LEU A 114 15.57 24.68 26.98
N GLU A 115 16.15 23.54 27.38
CA GLU A 115 17.37 23.51 28.21
C GLU A 115 18.64 23.95 27.48
N GLN A 116 18.73 23.76 26.16
CA GLN A 116 19.96 24.00 25.39
C GLN A 116 19.93 25.23 24.49
N THR A 117 18.75 25.74 24.14
CA THR A 117 18.63 26.96 23.34
C THR A 117 18.89 28.18 24.23
N PRO A 118 19.82 29.09 23.86
CA PRO A 118 20.07 30.31 24.61
C PRO A 118 18.78 31.14 24.77
N PRO A 119 18.50 31.72 25.96
CA PRO A 119 17.25 32.45 26.23
C PRO A 119 16.94 33.60 25.26
N GLN A 120 17.98 34.18 24.65
CA GLN A 120 17.87 35.28 23.69
C GLN A 120 17.26 34.84 22.35
N HIS A 121 17.42 33.58 21.95
CA HIS A 121 16.91 33.04 20.69
C HIS A 121 15.51 32.42 20.82
N LEU A 122 15.07 32.07 22.04
CA LEU A 122 13.74 31.51 22.31
C LEU A 122 12.60 32.48 21.93
N SER A 123 12.75 33.77 22.25
CA SER A 123 11.79 34.81 21.89
C SER A 123 11.77 35.15 20.38
N GLN A 124 12.82 34.84 19.62
CA GLN A 124 12.88 35.05 18.16
C GLN A 124 12.24 33.91 17.36
N LEU A 125 12.18 32.71 17.93
CA LEU A 125 11.53 31.52 17.36
C LEU A 125 10.01 31.67 17.24
N GLU A 126 9.39 32.48 18.10
CA GLU A 126 7.93 32.65 18.18
C GLU A 126 7.35 33.73 17.25
N SER A 127 8.15 34.70 16.77
CA SER A 127 7.63 35.87 16.02
C SER A 127 7.98 35.93 14.53
N GLU A 128 9.23 35.63 14.13
CA GLU A 128 9.69 35.79 12.73
C GLU A 128 10.55 34.63 12.19
N GLY A 129 10.89 33.65 13.03
CA GLY A 129 11.84 32.58 12.71
C GLY A 129 13.29 33.05 12.82
N TYR A 130 14.18 32.15 13.25
CA TYR A 130 15.60 32.44 13.43
C TYR A 130 16.36 32.28 12.11
N CYS A 131 17.02 33.34 11.65
CA CYS A 131 17.88 33.29 10.46
C CYS A 131 19.35 33.28 10.89
N GLY A 132 20.03 32.16 10.72
CA GLY A 132 21.39 31.96 11.22
C GLY A 132 21.85 30.52 11.09
N SER A 133 22.95 30.18 11.75
CA SER A 133 23.44 28.79 11.73
C SER A 133 22.60 27.92 12.65
N LEU A 134 22.21 26.72 12.20
CA LEU A 134 21.48 25.76 13.04
C LEU A 134 22.25 25.39 14.31
N SER A 135 23.59 25.43 14.26
CA SER A 135 24.47 25.15 15.40
C SER A 135 24.34 26.16 16.55
N GLU A 136 23.83 27.37 16.30
CA GLU A 136 23.63 28.42 17.30
C GLU A 136 22.38 28.20 18.16
N ILE A 137 21.40 27.45 17.63
CA ILE A 137 20.20 27.00 18.37
C ILE A 137 20.41 25.60 18.95
N LEU A 138 21.01 24.71 18.17
CA LEU A 138 21.21 23.29 18.50
C LEU A 138 22.70 22.97 18.46
N PRO A 139 23.38 22.91 19.63
CA PRO A 139 24.79 22.60 19.68
C PRO A 139 25.12 21.28 18.97
N GLY A 140 26.07 21.32 18.03
CA GLY A 140 26.50 20.15 17.24
C GLY A 140 25.57 19.79 16.07
N ALA A 141 24.53 20.59 15.79
CA ALA A 141 23.73 20.45 14.59
C ALA A 141 24.35 21.18 13.39
N SER A 142 24.15 20.66 12.19
CA SER A 142 24.52 21.33 10.94
C SER A 142 23.40 21.22 9.91
N ALA A 143 23.35 22.18 9.00
CA ALA A 143 22.41 22.23 7.89
C ALA A 143 23.17 22.53 6.60
N SER A 144 22.88 21.79 5.55
CA SER A 144 23.44 21.99 4.20
C SER A 144 22.31 21.98 3.21
N PHE A 145 22.20 23.03 2.41
CA PHE A 145 21.20 23.13 1.34
C PHE A 145 21.85 22.90 0.00
N ASP A 146 21.27 22.00 -0.79
CA ASP A 146 21.61 21.75 -2.18
C ASP A 146 20.52 22.39 -3.08
N PRO A 147 20.82 23.50 -3.78
CA PRO A 147 19.86 24.14 -4.67
C PRO A 147 19.58 23.32 -5.93
N GLY A 148 20.50 22.44 -6.36
CA GLY A 148 20.33 21.61 -7.55
C GLY A 148 19.35 20.46 -7.30
N GLU A 149 19.39 19.86 -6.11
CA GLU A 149 18.42 18.84 -5.69
C GLU A 149 17.21 19.41 -4.93
N GLN A 150 17.18 20.72 -4.65
CA GLN A 150 16.21 21.37 -3.75
C GLN A 150 16.07 20.59 -2.44
N LYS A 151 17.20 20.31 -1.78
CA LYS A 151 17.26 19.43 -0.61
C LYS A 151 18.00 20.11 0.53
N LEU A 152 17.41 20.12 1.73
CA LEU A 152 18.07 20.56 2.95
C LEU A 152 18.43 19.35 3.81
N THR A 153 19.71 19.00 3.84
CA THR A 153 20.23 17.93 4.71
C THR A 153 20.63 18.51 6.07
N LEU A 154 20.04 17.94 7.11
CA LEU A 154 20.21 18.29 8.51
C LEU A 154 20.93 17.15 9.22
N SER A 155 22.00 17.48 9.93
CA SER A 155 22.67 16.56 10.86
C SER A 155 22.41 17.07 12.27
N ILE A 156 21.66 16.32 13.08
CA ILE A 156 21.34 16.69 14.46
C ILE A 156 21.76 15.55 15.40
N PRO A 157 22.51 15.82 16.48
CA PRO A 157 22.87 14.81 17.46
C PRO A 157 21.65 14.04 18.00
N GLN A 158 21.70 12.71 17.97
CA GLN A 158 20.57 11.86 18.39
C GLN A 158 20.08 12.12 19.83
N LEU A 159 20.92 12.71 20.68
CA LEU A 159 20.59 13.03 22.07
C LEU A 159 19.49 14.10 22.17
N LEU A 160 19.39 14.99 21.18
CA LEU A 160 18.42 16.08 21.09
C LEU A 160 17.09 15.63 20.45
N LEU A 161 17.11 14.51 19.72
CA LEU A 161 15.95 13.91 19.10
C LEU A 161 15.21 13.00 20.08
N ASN A 162 13.88 12.94 19.95
CA ASN A 162 13.12 11.87 20.60
C ASN A 162 13.53 10.53 19.97
N ARG A 163 13.80 9.51 20.80
CA ARG A 163 14.15 8.16 20.30
C ARG A 163 12.99 7.57 19.51
N ALA A 164 13.01 7.74 18.21
CA ALA A 164 12.00 7.25 17.30
C ALA A 164 12.53 6.01 16.55
N PRO A 165 11.76 4.91 16.47
CA PRO A 165 12.13 3.77 15.62
C PRO A 165 12.25 4.20 14.16
N ARG A 166 13.06 3.48 13.37
CA ARG A 166 13.10 3.67 11.90
C ARG A 166 11.69 3.57 11.31
N GLY A 167 11.35 4.51 10.43
CA GLY A 167 10.03 4.63 9.81
C GLY A 167 8.96 5.30 10.69
N TYR A 168 9.34 5.97 11.77
CA TYR A 168 8.43 6.79 12.57
C TYR A 168 8.07 8.09 11.85
N VAL A 169 6.77 8.37 11.80
CA VAL A 169 6.23 9.63 11.31
C VAL A 169 5.47 10.30 12.45
N SER A 170 5.77 11.57 12.69
CA SER A 170 5.11 12.35 13.76
C SER A 170 3.60 12.45 13.50
N PRO A 171 2.74 12.23 14.51
CA PRO A 171 1.30 12.42 14.38
C PRO A 171 0.87 13.83 13.94
N LYS A 172 1.74 14.84 14.13
CA LYS A 172 1.51 16.21 13.66
C LYS A 172 1.50 16.31 12.12
N LEU A 173 2.17 15.38 11.44
CA LEU A 173 2.20 15.31 9.97
C LEU A 173 0.98 14.58 9.39
N TRP A 174 0.18 13.89 10.22
CA TRP A 174 -0.92 13.06 9.73
C TRP A 174 -2.09 13.92 9.22
N GLU A 175 -2.33 13.83 7.92
CA GLU A 175 -3.34 14.62 7.22
C GLU A 175 -4.73 13.99 7.28
N ASP A 176 -5.73 14.80 7.61
CA ASP A 176 -7.16 14.45 7.52
C ASP A 176 -7.64 14.34 6.06
N GLY A 177 -6.89 14.86 5.10
CA GLY A 177 -7.29 14.90 3.70
C GLY A 177 -8.49 15.82 3.43
N LEU A 178 -8.99 15.74 2.20
CA LEU A 178 -10.05 16.56 1.66
C LEU A 178 -11.43 16.07 2.08
N THR A 179 -12.37 17.02 2.16
CA THR A 179 -13.80 16.70 2.17
C THR A 179 -14.19 16.25 0.77
N ALA A 180 -14.60 14.99 0.63
CA ALA A 180 -14.95 14.38 -0.65
C ALA A 180 -15.98 13.26 -0.48
N LEU A 181 -16.81 13.11 -1.51
CA LEU A 181 -17.69 11.95 -1.68
C LEU A 181 -17.00 10.99 -2.66
N MET A 182 -16.97 9.72 -2.33
CA MET A 182 -16.29 8.67 -3.09
C MET A 182 -17.25 7.52 -3.31
N VAL A 183 -17.32 7.01 -4.53
CA VAL A 183 -18.12 5.82 -4.88
C VAL A 183 -17.25 4.89 -5.69
N ASN A 184 -16.85 3.78 -5.09
CA ASN A 184 -16.29 2.66 -5.82
C ASN A 184 -17.44 1.79 -6.34
N TYR A 185 -17.40 1.47 -7.62
CA TYR A 185 -18.37 0.58 -8.24
C TYR A 185 -17.66 -0.64 -8.82
N ASN A 186 -18.30 -1.80 -8.69
CA ASN A 186 -17.88 -3.04 -9.33
C ASN A 186 -19.13 -3.69 -9.92
N ALA A 187 -19.25 -3.62 -11.24
CA ALA A 187 -20.38 -4.18 -11.97
C ALA A 187 -19.92 -5.40 -12.76
N ASN A 188 -20.62 -6.53 -12.59
CA ASN A 188 -20.36 -7.75 -13.33
C ASN A 188 -21.66 -8.24 -13.96
N LEU A 189 -21.59 -8.63 -15.21
CA LEU A 189 -22.65 -9.28 -15.95
C LEU A 189 -22.15 -10.63 -16.43
N TYR A 190 -22.91 -11.67 -16.14
CA TYR A 190 -22.55 -13.03 -16.49
C TYR A 190 -23.75 -13.75 -17.08
N GLN A 191 -23.64 -14.19 -18.32
CA GLN A 191 -24.63 -15.00 -18.99
C GLN A 191 -24.10 -16.41 -19.18
N SER A 192 -24.89 -17.39 -18.77
CA SER A 192 -24.60 -18.81 -18.99
C SER A 192 -25.78 -19.45 -19.72
N LYS A 193 -25.50 -20.01 -20.88
CA LYS A 193 -26.43 -20.82 -21.66
C LYS A 193 -26.02 -22.28 -21.53
N GLN A 194 -26.87 -23.07 -20.88
CA GLN A 194 -26.73 -24.52 -20.79
C GLN A 194 -27.84 -25.17 -21.62
N ARG A 195 -27.48 -25.80 -22.73
CA ARG A 195 -28.41 -26.35 -23.73
C ARG A 195 -29.43 -25.28 -24.18
N GLU A 196 -30.69 -25.40 -23.76
CA GLU A 196 -31.75 -24.44 -24.11
C GLU A 196 -31.98 -23.36 -23.05
N ASN A 197 -31.53 -23.57 -21.82
CA ASN A 197 -31.77 -22.62 -20.74
C ASN A 197 -30.70 -21.53 -20.71
N THR A 198 -31.12 -20.27 -20.70
CA THR A 198 -30.21 -19.12 -20.65
C THR A 198 -30.46 -18.36 -19.35
N ASN A 199 -29.48 -18.39 -18.46
CA ASN A 199 -29.52 -17.63 -17.22
C ASN A 199 -28.53 -16.48 -17.30
N THR A 200 -28.98 -15.28 -16.93
CA THR A 200 -28.14 -14.08 -16.84
C THR A 200 -28.14 -13.60 -15.39
N TYR A 201 -26.96 -13.32 -14.88
CA TYR A 201 -26.68 -12.87 -13.53
C TYR A 201 -26.03 -11.49 -13.62
N GLY A 202 -26.56 -10.54 -12.86
CA GLY A 202 -26.02 -9.20 -12.71
C GLY A 202 -25.63 -8.93 -11.27
N TYR A 203 -24.50 -8.29 -11.09
CA TYR A 203 -23.99 -7.84 -9.80
C TYR A 203 -23.53 -6.39 -9.90
N LEU A 204 -23.95 -5.55 -8.97
CA LEU A 204 -23.40 -4.20 -8.79
C LEU A 204 -23.03 -4.01 -7.32
N GLY A 205 -21.74 -4.08 -7.01
CA GLY A 205 -21.18 -3.71 -5.71
C GLY A 205 -20.91 -2.22 -5.65
N LEU A 206 -21.33 -1.57 -4.57
CA LEU A 206 -21.09 -0.15 -4.31
C LEU A 206 -20.41 0.01 -2.95
N ARG A 207 -19.26 0.67 -2.94
CA ARG A 207 -18.59 1.14 -1.73
C ARG A 207 -18.57 2.66 -1.75
N ASN A 208 -19.49 3.22 -0.97
CA ASN A 208 -19.71 4.65 -0.82
C ASN A 208 -18.91 5.15 0.39
N GLY A 209 -18.32 6.33 0.26
CA GLY A 209 -17.58 6.99 1.32
C GLY A 209 -17.80 8.50 1.29
N LEU A 210 -17.96 9.11 2.46
CA LEU A 210 -17.95 10.55 2.64
C LEU A 210 -16.89 10.90 3.68
N ASN A 211 -15.95 11.76 3.31
CA ASN A 211 -14.94 12.30 4.21
C ASN A 211 -15.32 13.72 4.60
N VAL A 212 -15.32 14.04 5.89
CA VAL A 212 -15.54 15.41 6.41
C VAL A 212 -14.58 15.62 7.59
N GLY A 213 -13.53 16.42 7.40
CA GLY A 213 -12.45 16.57 8.39
C GLY A 213 -11.85 15.20 8.77
N PRO A 214 -11.75 14.83 10.06
CA PRO A 214 -11.24 13.53 10.49
C PRO A 214 -12.27 12.39 10.42
N TRP A 215 -13.53 12.69 10.11
CA TRP A 215 -14.61 11.69 10.10
C TRP A 215 -14.72 11.00 8.73
N ARG A 216 -14.98 9.70 8.77
CA ARG A 216 -15.09 8.80 7.62
C ARG A 216 -16.43 8.08 7.69
N VAL A 217 -17.41 8.52 6.90
CA VAL A 217 -18.64 7.74 6.71
C VAL A 217 -18.40 6.73 5.62
N ARG A 218 -18.76 5.47 5.85
CA ARG A 218 -18.62 4.37 4.89
C ARG A 218 -19.91 3.58 4.81
N ASN A 219 -20.30 3.24 3.59
CA ASN A 219 -21.43 2.37 3.32
C ASN A 219 -21.05 1.41 2.21
N ASN A 220 -21.16 0.11 2.49
CA ASN A 220 -20.97 -0.95 1.52
C ASN A 220 -22.31 -1.62 1.27
N GLY A 221 -22.60 -1.93 0.01
CA GLY A 221 -23.76 -2.73 -0.36
C GLY A 221 -23.65 -3.27 -1.76
N ALA A 222 -24.62 -4.09 -2.14
CA ALA A 222 -24.67 -4.66 -3.47
C ALA A 222 -26.11 -4.80 -3.96
N VAL A 223 -26.27 -4.81 -5.28
CA VAL A 223 -27.48 -5.21 -6.00
C VAL A 223 -27.17 -6.52 -6.72
N ASN A 224 -28.01 -7.53 -6.49
CA ASN A 224 -27.95 -8.80 -7.22
C ASN A 224 -29.20 -8.93 -8.08
N TRP A 225 -29.02 -9.41 -9.30
CA TRP A 225 -30.10 -9.67 -10.24
C TRP A 225 -29.90 -11.01 -10.94
N VAL A 226 -30.98 -11.79 -11.09
CA VAL A 226 -30.98 -13.07 -11.81
C VAL A 226 -32.19 -13.13 -12.75
N SER A 227 -31.95 -13.49 -14.01
CA SER A 227 -33.01 -13.69 -14.99
C SER A 227 -34.00 -14.77 -14.53
N GLY A 228 -35.30 -14.47 -14.53
CA GLY A 228 -36.36 -15.41 -14.11
C GLY A 228 -36.61 -15.49 -12.61
N GLY A 229 -35.73 -14.93 -11.75
CA GLY A 229 -35.88 -14.91 -10.29
C GLY A 229 -36.13 -13.52 -9.68
N GLY A 230 -36.08 -12.45 -10.48
CA GLY A 230 -36.19 -11.06 -9.99
C GLY A 230 -34.85 -10.49 -9.49
N GLY A 231 -34.88 -9.24 -9.04
CA GLY A 231 -33.73 -8.56 -8.43
C GLY A 231 -33.98 -8.30 -6.94
N ASP A 232 -32.96 -8.49 -6.12
CA ASP A 232 -33.03 -8.41 -4.65
C ASP A 232 -33.09 -6.96 -4.10
N GLY A 233 -33.17 -5.96 -4.99
CA GLY A 233 -32.95 -4.55 -4.65
C GLY A 233 -31.52 -4.28 -4.16
N TYR A 234 -31.30 -3.07 -3.64
CA TYR A 234 -30.03 -2.71 -2.99
C TYR A 234 -30.01 -3.21 -1.54
N LYS A 235 -29.03 -4.06 -1.22
CA LYS A 235 -28.80 -4.57 0.14
C LYS A 235 -27.52 -3.95 0.71
N SER A 236 -27.67 -3.09 1.72
CA SER A 236 -26.55 -2.54 2.48
C SER A 236 -25.92 -3.63 3.35
N THR A 237 -24.66 -3.97 3.10
CA THR A 237 -23.91 -4.95 3.88
C THR A 237 -23.28 -4.35 5.12
N SER A 238 -22.82 -3.10 5.10
CA SER A 238 -22.29 -2.41 6.29
C SER A 238 -22.41 -0.91 6.15
N THR A 239 -22.76 -0.21 7.24
CA THR A 239 -22.72 1.25 7.32
C THR A 239 -22.10 1.66 8.64
N TYR A 240 -21.05 2.48 8.61
CA TYR A 240 -20.39 2.97 9.81
C TYR A 240 -19.79 4.36 9.61
N VAL A 241 -19.51 5.00 10.73
CA VAL A 241 -18.74 6.23 10.83
C VAL A 241 -17.48 5.91 11.64
N GLY A 242 -16.32 6.17 11.05
CA GLY A 242 -15.01 5.95 11.65
C GLY A 242 -14.25 7.25 11.87
N ARG A 243 -13.39 7.26 12.89
CA ARG A 243 -12.38 8.31 13.12
C ARG A 243 -11.22 7.72 13.90
N ASP A 244 -10.01 8.21 13.64
CA ASP A 244 -8.86 7.86 14.44
C ASP A 244 -8.71 8.77 15.68
N ILE A 245 -8.21 8.19 16.77
CA ILE A 245 -7.86 8.86 18.02
C ILE A 245 -6.36 8.72 18.20
N SER A 246 -5.62 9.68 17.64
CA SER A 246 -4.15 9.62 17.56
C SER A 246 -3.47 9.56 18.94
N ALA A 247 -4.06 10.20 19.97
CA ALA A 247 -3.55 10.18 21.34
C ALA A 247 -3.50 8.75 21.94
N LEU A 248 -4.45 7.90 21.57
CA LEU A 248 -4.54 6.50 22.01
C LEU A 248 -3.97 5.53 20.99
N LYS A 249 -3.52 6.03 19.83
CA LYS A 249 -3.14 5.22 18.65
C LYS A 249 -4.22 4.22 18.25
N SER A 250 -5.46 4.70 18.12
CA SER A 250 -6.64 3.83 18.00
C SER A 250 -7.63 4.31 16.95
N GLN A 251 -8.47 3.40 16.46
CA GLN A 251 -9.62 3.72 15.63
C GLN A 251 -10.89 3.60 16.46
N LEU A 252 -11.80 4.55 16.27
CA LEU A 252 -13.17 4.53 16.77
C LEU A 252 -14.10 4.28 15.59
N ILE A 253 -14.97 3.29 15.69
CA ILE A 253 -16.00 2.95 14.71
C ILE A 253 -17.36 2.94 15.41
N ILE A 254 -18.34 3.63 14.81
CA ILE A 254 -19.74 3.65 15.26
C ILE A 254 -20.62 3.18 14.09
N GLY A 255 -21.39 2.13 14.27
CA GLY A 255 -22.23 1.51 13.24
C GLY A 255 -21.98 0.01 13.10
N ASP A 256 -22.10 -0.52 11.88
CA ASP A 256 -21.77 -1.92 11.59
C ASP A 256 -20.26 -2.16 11.64
N ALA A 257 -19.84 -3.09 12.50
CA ALA A 257 -18.45 -3.47 12.67
C ALA A 257 -18.31 -4.98 12.93
N PHE A 258 -17.07 -5.46 12.95
CA PHE A 258 -16.71 -6.80 13.41
C PHE A 258 -15.71 -6.69 14.57
N THR A 259 -15.69 -7.66 15.48
CA THR A 259 -14.62 -7.78 16.49
C THR A 259 -13.36 -8.39 15.88
N SER A 260 -12.19 -8.19 16.51
CA SER A 260 -10.90 -8.47 15.87
C SER A 260 -10.62 -9.94 15.57
N GLY A 261 -11.33 -10.89 16.17
CA GLY A 261 -11.07 -12.31 15.93
C GLY A 261 -9.71 -12.82 16.43
N GLU A 262 -8.88 -11.99 17.06
CA GLU A 262 -7.50 -12.36 17.46
C GLU A 262 -7.49 -13.26 18.71
N LEU A 263 -8.29 -12.92 19.73
CA LEU A 263 -8.40 -13.68 20.98
C LEU A 263 -9.68 -14.53 21.05
N PHE A 264 -10.83 -13.95 20.71
CA PHE A 264 -12.11 -14.65 20.57
C PHE A 264 -12.47 -14.77 19.10
N ASP A 265 -13.40 -15.66 18.76
CA ASP A 265 -13.92 -15.77 17.39
C ASP A 265 -14.61 -14.45 16.98
N GLY A 266 -14.35 -13.96 15.76
CA GLY A 266 -14.89 -12.70 15.27
C GLY A 266 -16.41 -12.74 15.15
N ILE A 267 -17.10 -11.68 15.58
CA ILE A 267 -18.55 -11.54 15.48
C ILE A 267 -18.94 -10.21 14.84
N ARG A 268 -20.01 -10.23 14.04
CA ARG A 268 -20.59 -9.02 13.46
C ARG A 268 -21.56 -8.37 14.43
N PHE A 269 -21.47 -7.05 14.56
CA PHE A 269 -22.39 -6.29 15.37
C PHE A 269 -22.65 -4.90 14.83
N ARG A 270 -23.66 -4.23 15.39
CA ARG A 270 -23.93 -2.81 15.21
C ARG A 270 -23.83 -2.11 16.56
N GLY A 271 -22.89 -1.16 16.69
CA GLY A 271 -22.64 -0.47 17.95
C GLY A 271 -21.39 0.39 17.88
N VAL A 272 -20.61 0.39 18.97
CA VAL A 272 -19.37 1.15 19.10
C VAL A 272 -18.19 0.19 19.24
N ARG A 273 -17.10 0.47 18.54
CA ARG A 273 -15.84 -0.25 18.62
C ARG A 273 -14.69 0.74 18.74
N MET A 274 -13.77 0.50 19.67
CA MET A 274 -12.50 1.21 19.75
C MET A 274 -11.38 0.19 19.86
N TYR A 275 -10.38 0.30 18.99
CA TYR A 275 -9.27 -0.65 18.96
C TYR A 275 -7.95 0.02 18.62
N SER A 276 -6.86 -0.47 19.19
CA SER A 276 -5.50 -0.05 18.83
C SER A 276 -5.21 -0.39 17.36
N ASP A 277 -4.72 0.58 16.60
CA ASP A 277 -4.35 0.38 15.20
C ASP A 277 -2.83 0.30 15.08
N ASP A 278 -2.32 -0.91 14.86
CA ASP A 278 -0.90 -1.16 14.58
C ASP A 278 -0.41 -0.32 13.40
N ARG A 279 -1.33 0.16 12.54
CA ARG A 279 -0.97 1.05 11.46
C ARG A 279 -0.53 2.44 11.88
N MET A 280 -0.55 2.75 13.16
CA MET A 280 0.04 3.97 13.73
C MET A 280 1.43 3.71 14.34
N LEU A 281 1.89 2.46 14.36
CA LEU A 281 3.23 2.08 14.81
C LEU A 281 4.20 2.04 13.63
N PRO A 282 5.49 2.38 13.78
CA PRO A 282 6.47 2.24 12.71
C PRO A 282 6.55 0.83 12.11
N ASP A 283 6.95 0.71 10.83
CA ASP A 283 7.03 -0.56 10.08
C ASP A 283 7.82 -1.65 10.79
N SER A 284 8.84 -1.23 11.54
CA SER A 284 9.63 -2.14 12.36
C SER A 284 8.82 -2.88 13.43
N LEU A 285 7.51 -2.62 13.61
CA LEU A 285 6.66 -3.17 14.67
C LEU A 285 5.40 -3.95 14.19
N ARG A 286 5.21 -4.27 12.89
CA ARG A 286 3.91 -4.77 12.33
C ARG A 286 3.86 -6.24 11.81
N GLY A 287 2.64 -6.81 11.67
CA GLY A 287 2.30 -8.25 11.43
C GLY A 287 1.71 -8.69 10.05
N TYR A 288 0.96 -9.82 10.00
CA TYR A 288 0.73 -10.75 8.84
C TYR A 288 -0.76 -10.94 8.38
N ALA A 289 -0.98 -11.32 7.09
CA ALA A 289 -2.28 -11.74 6.50
C ALA A 289 -2.14 -13.05 5.69
N PRO A 290 -3.20 -13.89 5.57
CA PRO A 290 -3.12 -15.22 4.98
C PRO A 290 -3.32 -15.16 3.46
N VAL A 291 -2.67 -16.05 2.74
CA VAL A 291 -2.82 -16.19 1.28
C VAL A 291 -3.79 -17.34 1.00
N VAL A 292 -4.85 -17.09 0.23
CA VAL A 292 -5.81 -18.13 -0.18
C VAL A 292 -5.36 -18.72 -1.51
N ARG A 293 -5.11 -20.04 -1.54
CA ARG A 293 -4.75 -20.79 -2.75
C ARG A 293 -5.80 -21.84 -3.06
N GLY A 294 -6.08 -22.05 -4.35
CA GLY A 294 -7.01 -23.07 -4.81
C GLY A 294 -6.76 -23.45 -6.27
N VAL A 295 -7.51 -24.41 -6.79
CA VAL A 295 -7.47 -24.81 -8.21
C VAL A 295 -8.89 -24.82 -8.75
N ALA A 296 -9.17 -24.00 -9.75
CA ALA A 296 -10.44 -24.00 -10.47
C ALA A 296 -10.34 -24.92 -11.70
N ASN A 297 -11.37 -25.73 -11.96
CA ASN A 297 -11.36 -26.65 -13.10
C ASN A 297 -11.87 -25.98 -14.39
N THR A 298 -12.66 -24.93 -14.24
CA THR A 298 -13.27 -24.12 -15.30
C THR A 298 -13.14 -22.63 -14.96
N ASN A 299 -13.74 -21.74 -15.76
CA ASN A 299 -13.88 -20.34 -15.36
C ASN A 299 -14.86 -20.29 -14.18
N ALA A 300 -14.33 -20.16 -12.97
CA ALA A 300 -15.06 -20.37 -11.74
C ALA A 300 -15.24 -19.06 -10.97
N ARG A 301 -16.41 -18.88 -10.37
CA ARG A 301 -16.65 -17.79 -9.43
C ARG A 301 -16.13 -18.19 -8.06
N VAL A 302 -15.06 -17.53 -7.60
CA VAL A 302 -14.52 -17.69 -6.25
C VAL A 302 -15.13 -16.63 -5.34
N THR A 303 -15.84 -17.07 -4.33
CA THR A 303 -16.45 -16.24 -3.30
C THR A 303 -15.80 -16.58 -1.97
N ILE A 304 -15.08 -15.63 -1.36
CA ILE A 304 -14.56 -15.75 0.00
C ILE A 304 -15.59 -15.15 0.94
N VAL A 305 -16.09 -15.99 1.83
CA VAL A 305 -17.07 -15.65 2.85
C VAL A 305 -16.39 -15.69 4.20
N GLN A 306 -16.59 -14.66 5.01
CA GLN A 306 -16.18 -14.64 6.40
C GLN A 306 -17.41 -14.29 7.24
N ASN A 307 -17.72 -15.13 8.25
CA ASN A 307 -18.88 -14.95 9.13
C ASN A 307 -20.21 -14.73 8.37
N GLY A 308 -20.42 -15.48 7.28
CA GLY A 308 -21.65 -15.42 6.47
C GLY A 308 -21.77 -14.24 5.49
N PHE A 309 -20.78 -13.34 5.44
CA PHE A 309 -20.74 -12.24 4.48
C PHE A 309 -19.66 -12.47 3.43
N THR A 310 -20.00 -12.25 2.17
CA THR A 310 -19.02 -12.22 1.07
C THR A 310 -18.11 -11.01 1.26
N ILE A 311 -16.85 -11.27 1.62
CA ILE A 311 -15.81 -10.23 1.77
C ILE A 311 -15.04 -10.01 0.48
N TYR A 312 -14.98 -11.03 -0.38
CA TYR A 312 -14.29 -10.97 -1.66
C TYR A 312 -15.02 -11.89 -2.64
N THR A 313 -15.29 -11.42 -3.86
CA THR A 313 -15.81 -12.25 -4.94
C THR A 313 -15.06 -11.90 -6.20
N THR A 314 -14.52 -12.90 -6.88
CA THR A 314 -13.83 -12.71 -8.15
C THR A 314 -14.10 -13.92 -9.05
N THR A 315 -13.95 -13.76 -10.36
CA THR A 315 -13.93 -14.89 -11.30
C THR A 315 -12.48 -15.24 -11.58
N VAL A 316 -12.11 -16.49 -11.36
CA VAL A 316 -10.78 -17.00 -11.67
C VAL A 316 -10.85 -17.88 -12.91
N SER A 317 -9.83 -17.77 -13.77
CA SER A 317 -9.70 -18.65 -14.93
C SER A 317 -9.43 -20.10 -14.50
N PRO A 318 -9.70 -21.11 -15.36
CA PRO A 318 -9.34 -22.49 -15.07
C PRO A 318 -7.83 -22.60 -14.78
N GLY A 319 -7.47 -23.33 -13.73
CA GLY A 319 -6.10 -23.48 -13.23
C GLY A 319 -5.93 -23.15 -11.74
N PRO A 320 -4.71 -23.32 -11.19
CA PRO A 320 -4.38 -22.85 -9.85
C PRO A 320 -4.52 -21.33 -9.77
N PHE A 321 -5.11 -20.83 -8.68
CA PHE A 321 -5.23 -19.42 -8.39
C PHE A 321 -4.72 -19.11 -6.99
N GLU A 322 -4.17 -17.90 -6.85
CA GLU A 322 -3.74 -17.33 -5.58
C GLU A 322 -4.46 -15.99 -5.40
N ILE A 323 -5.06 -15.81 -4.22
CA ILE A 323 -5.65 -14.54 -3.77
C ILE A 323 -4.82 -14.10 -2.57
N ASN A 324 -3.94 -13.13 -2.80
CA ASN A 324 -3.02 -12.55 -1.83
C ASN A 324 -3.28 -11.06 -1.58
N ASP A 325 -4.29 -10.49 -2.23
CA ASP A 325 -4.79 -9.12 -2.13
C ASP A 325 -5.98 -9.02 -1.16
N LEU A 326 -6.19 -10.03 -0.32
CA LEU A 326 -7.09 -9.90 0.81
C LEU A 326 -6.56 -8.77 1.68
N TYR A 327 -7.37 -7.72 1.84
CA TYR A 327 -7.08 -6.70 2.84
C TYR A 327 -6.79 -7.42 4.16
N PRO A 328 -5.72 -7.04 4.90
CA PRO A 328 -5.53 -7.48 6.28
C PRO A 328 -6.72 -6.97 7.07
N THR A 329 -7.81 -7.73 7.03
CA THR A 329 -8.90 -7.57 7.94
C THR A 329 -8.31 -7.98 9.26
N SER A 330 -8.18 -7.03 10.18
CA SER A 330 -7.84 -7.30 11.59
C SER A 330 -8.95 -8.11 12.29
N TYR A 331 -9.66 -8.98 11.55
CA TYR A 331 -10.79 -9.82 11.87
C TYR A 331 -10.32 -11.26 11.65
N GLY A 332 -9.80 -11.92 12.69
CA GLY A 332 -9.58 -13.36 12.74
C GLY A 332 -10.88 -14.15 12.58
N GLY A 333 -10.77 -15.42 12.22
CA GLY A 333 -11.92 -16.31 11.99
C GLY A 333 -11.68 -17.30 10.85
N GLU A 334 -12.69 -18.11 10.54
CA GLU A 334 -12.63 -19.01 9.38
C GLU A 334 -12.99 -18.24 8.10
N LEU A 335 -12.15 -18.34 7.07
CA LEU A 335 -12.49 -17.91 5.72
C LEU A 335 -13.08 -19.10 4.97
N THR A 336 -14.37 -19.10 4.68
CA THR A 336 -15.00 -20.10 3.83
C THR A 336 -14.80 -19.69 2.37
N VAL A 337 -13.95 -20.42 1.65
CA VAL A 337 -13.72 -20.22 0.22
C VAL A 337 -14.68 -21.08 -0.56
N ARG A 338 -15.53 -20.48 -1.40
CA ARG A 338 -16.49 -21.17 -2.27
C ARG A 338 -16.11 -20.97 -3.73
N ILE A 339 -15.78 -22.05 -4.43
CA ILE A 339 -15.48 -22.10 -5.86
C ILE A 339 -16.71 -22.67 -6.58
N GLU A 340 -17.38 -21.85 -7.38
CA GLU A 340 -18.53 -22.25 -8.20
C GLU A 340 -18.11 -22.37 -9.66
N GLU A 341 -18.06 -23.61 -10.16
CA GLU A 341 -17.58 -23.97 -11.49
C GLU A 341 -18.65 -23.72 -12.57
N ALA A 342 -18.22 -23.57 -13.83
CA ALA A 342 -19.05 -23.34 -15.01
C ALA A 342 -20.14 -24.41 -15.25
N ASN A 343 -19.96 -25.62 -14.72
CA ASN A 343 -20.91 -26.73 -14.79
C ASN A 343 -21.93 -26.73 -13.62
N GLY A 344 -21.86 -25.76 -12.71
CA GLY A 344 -22.71 -25.64 -11.52
C GLY A 344 -22.21 -26.43 -10.30
N GLN A 345 -21.07 -27.13 -10.38
CA GLN A 345 -20.47 -27.76 -9.21
C GLN A 345 -19.88 -26.70 -8.28
N VAL A 346 -20.23 -26.77 -7.01
CA VAL A 346 -19.69 -25.91 -5.96
C VAL A 346 -18.73 -26.71 -5.10
N ARG A 347 -17.50 -26.23 -4.97
CA ARG A 347 -16.49 -26.73 -4.04
C ARG A 347 -16.28 -25.69 -2.95
N SER A 348 -16.28 -26.09 -1.70
CA SER A 348 -16.01 -25.18 -0.58
C SER A 348 -14.98 -25.76 0.36
N PHE A 349 -14.04 -24.93 0.80
CA PHE A 349 -13.07 -25.29 1.82
C PHE A 349 -12.85 -24.12 2.77
N ALA A 350 -12.57 -24.45 4.02
CA ALA A 350 -12.23 -23.50 5.06
C ALA A 350 -10.73 -23.19 5.03
N VAL A 351 -10.37 -21.91 5.00
CA VAL A 351 -9.02 -21.42 5.28
C VAL A 351 -9.05 -20.76 6.66
N PRO A 352 -8.45 -21.39 7.68
CA PRO A 352 -8.29 -20.76 8.98
C PRO A 352 -7.48 -19.48 8.86
N TYR A 353 -7.96 -18.37 9.42
CA TYR A 353 -7.15 -17.18 9.63
C TYR A 353 -6.78 -17.07 11.12
N ALA A 354 -5.54 -17.46 11.44
CA ALA A 354 -4.97 -17.38 12.79
C ALA A 354 -3.66 -16.58 12.78
N SER A 355 -3.57 -15.55 13.63
CA SER A 355 -2.33 -14.82 13.92
C SER A 355 -1.47 -15.69 14.85
N VAL A 356 -0.43 -16.33 14.28
CA VAL A 356 0.15 -17.56 14.86
C VAL A 356 0.99 -17.33 16.12
N THR A 357 1.36 -16.10 16.47
CA THR A 357 2.28 -15.92 17.62
C THR A 357 1.79 -15.00 18.73
N GLN A 358 0.73 -14.20 18.57
CA GLN A 358 0.20 -13.35 19.66
C GLN A 358 1.29 -12.58 20.45
N MET A 359 2.45 -12.34 19.81
CA MET A 359 3.66 -11.79 20.42
C MET A 359 3.74 -10.31 20.09
N LEU A 360 3.95 -9.49 21.10
CA LEU A 360 4.19 -8.06 20.98
C LEU A 360 5.58 -7.71 21.51
N ARG A 361 6.12 -6.59 21.02
CA ARG A 361 7.36 -6.02 21.59
C ARG A 361 7.12 -5.45 22.99
N PRO A 362 8.16 -5.39 23.85
CA PRO A 362 8.07 -4.76 25.16
C PRO A 362 7.42 -3.37 25.11
N GLY A 363 6.41 -3.15 25.95
CA GLY A 363 5.72 -1.87 26.07
C GLY A 363 4.72 -1.57 24.94
N ILE A 364 4.59 -2.44 23.94
CA ILE A 364 3.51 -2.36 22.96
C ILE A 364 2.29 -3.10 23.52
N SER A 365 1.15 -2.41 23.51
CA SER A 365 -0.13 -2.97 23.90
C SER A 365 -1.11 -2.95 22.73
N ARG A 366 -1.87 -4.03 22.57
CA ARG A 366 -3.05 -4.05 21.73
C ARG A 366 -4.29 -4.18 22.59
N TYR A 367 -5.35 -3.48 22.22
CA TYR A 367 -6.61 -3.56 22.93
C TYR A 367 -7.78 -3.37 21.98
N GLU A 368 -8.92 -3.95 22.33
CA GLU A 368 -10.19 -3.72 21.66
C GLU A 368 -11.31 -3.66 22.70
N VAL A 369 -12.17 -2.66 22.57
CA VAL A 369 -13.41 -2.51 23.31
C VAL A 369 -14.53 -2.46 22.28
N ALA A 370 -15.55 -3.32 22.43
CA ALA A 370 -16.73 -3.30 21.60
C ALA A 370 -18.00 -3.46 22.43
N ALA A 371 -19.06 -2.78 22.03
CA ALA A 371 -20.38 -2.94 22.62
C ALA A 371 -21.46 -2.64 21.58
N GLY A 372 -22.54 -3.40 21.56
CA GLY A 372 -23.65 -3.19 20.63
C GLY A 372 -24.58 -4.38 20.51
N LYS A 373 -25.28 -4.47 19.39
CA LYS A 373 -26.18 -5.58 19.07
C LYS A 373 -25.57 -6.50 18.04
N ILE A 374 -25.56 -7.80 18.32
CA ILE A 374 -25.10 -8.80 17.37
C ILE A 374 -26.02 -8.79 16.15
N ASN A 375 -25.43 -8.78 14.96
CA ASN A 375 -26.17 -8.66 13.71
C ASN A 375 -25.61 -9.63 12.67
N THR A 376 -25.78 -10.92 12.93
CA THR A 376 -25.42 -12.01 12.01
C THR A 376 -26.64 -12.41 11.17
N SER A 377 -26.40 -12.84 9.93
CA SER A 377 -27.48 -13.30 9.04
C SER A 377 -28.15 -14.55 9.60
N GLY A 378 -29.49 -14.62 9.54
CA GLY A 378 -30.25 -15.77 10.01
C GLY A 378 -30.69 -15.73 11.47
N LEU A 379 -30.23 -14.74 12.26
CA LEU A 379 -30.72 -14.51 13.61
C LEU A 379 -32.03 -13.70 13.59
N VAL A 380 -33.05 -14.23 14.26
CA VAL A 380 -34.32 -13.52 14.50
C VAL A 380 -34.16 -12.61 15.71
N ASP A 381 -33.62 -13.14 16.80
CA ASP A 381 -33.31 -12.35 18.00
C ASP A 381 -31.85 -11.88 18.01
N LYS A 382 -31.65 -10.58 18.29
CA LYS A 382 -30.37 -9.90 18.18
C LYS A 382 -29.93 -9.39 19.55
N PRO A 383 -29.21 -10.21 20.34
CA PRO A 383 -28.88 -9.86 21.71
C PRO A 383 -27.82 -8.74 21.77
N ASP A 384 -27.87 -7.98 22.87
CA ASP A 384 -26.80 -7.06 23.21
C ASP A 384 -25.54 -7.85 23.61
N PHE A 385 -24.35 -7.31 23.30
CA PHE A 385 -23.08 -7.87 23.72
C PHE A 385 -22.06 -6.77 24.03
N GLY A 386 -21.05 -7.14 24.80
CA GLY A 386 -19.85 -6.35 25.03
C GLY A 386 -18.61 -7.23 25.08
N SER A 387 -17.50 -6.72 24.57
CA SER A 387 -16.20 -7.40 24.62
C SER A 387 -15.08 -6.43 24.96
N LEU A 388 -14.11 -6.93 25.72
CA LEU A 388 -12.86 -6.27 26.04
C LEU A 388 -11.73 -7.27 25.82
N THR A 389 -10.75 -6.90 25.02
CA THR A 389 -9.50 -7.66 24.87
C THR A 389 -8.31 -6.76 25.14
N TYR A 390 -7.28 -7.33 25.75
CA TYR A 390 -6.06 -6.62 26.07
C TYR A 390 -4.86 -7.56 25.96
N GLN A 391 -3.82 -7.10 25.26
CA GLN A 391 -2.57 -7.80 25.04
C GLN A 391 -1.42 -6.84 25.29
N LEU A 392 -0.39 -7.29 25.98
CA LEU A 392 0.76 -6.47 26.37
C LEU A 392 2.05 -7.26 26.23
N GLY A 393 2.99 -6.72 25.44
CA GLY A 393 4.36 -7.21 25.40
C GLY A 393 5.08 -6.84 26.69
N LEU A 394 5.31 -7.82 27.57
CA LEU A 394 5.96 -7.61 28.87
C LEU A 394 7.49 -7.52 28.70
N THR A 395 8.04 -8.45 27.92
CA THR A 395 9.47 -8.52 27.60
C THR A 395 9.66 -8.97 26.15
N ASN A 396 10.90 -8.99 25.65
CA ASN A 396 11.20 -9.51 24.32
C ASN A 396 10.91 -11.02 24.20
N LEU A 397 10.67 -11.69 25.32
CA LEU A 397 10.44 -13.12 25.41
C LEU A 397 8.99 -13.46 25.79
N VAL A 398 8.23 -12.52 26.36
CA VAL A 398 6.92 -12.81 26.96
C VAL A 398 5.91 -11.73 26.61
N THR A 399 4.76 -12.14 26.09
CA THR A 399 3.57 -11.32 25.89
C THR A 399 2.41 -11.94 26.66
N GLY A 400 1.70 -11.15 27.46
CA GLY A 400 0.49 -11.58 28.15
C GLY A 400 -0.75 -11.07 27.42
N TYR A 401 -1.82 -11.87 27.38
CA TYR A 401 -3.10 -11.42 26.85
C TYR A 401 -4.29 -12.00 27.61
N THR A 402 -5.38 -11.25 27.61
CA THR A 402 -6.62 -11.62 28.26
C THR A 402 -7.80 -10.95 27.54
N GLY A 403 -8.99 -11.48 27.76
CA GLY A 403 -10.19 -10.81 27.33
C GLY A 403 -11.43 -11.37 28.01
N VAL A 404 -12.51 -10.63 27.89
CA VAL A 404 -13.84 -11.03 28.32
C VAL A 404 -14.84 -10.66 27.23
N VAL A 405 -15.84 -11.51 27.06
CA VAL A 405 -16.97 -11.23 26.20
C VAL A 405 -18.25 -11.69 26.91
N GLY A 406 -19.25 -10.82 26.91
CA GLY A 406 -20.54 -11.06 27.53
C GLY A 406 -21.65 -10.73 26.55
N SER A 407 -22.70 -11.53 26.59
CA SER A 407 -23.96 -11.27 25.90
C SER A 407 -25.11 -11.75 26.79
N GLU A 408 -26.35 -11.58 26.35
CA GLU A 408 -27.50 -12.12 27.06
C GLU A 408 -27.36 -13.64 27.24
N SER A 409 -27.25 -14.05 28.50
CA SER A 409 -27.12 -15.45 28.89
C SER A 409 -25.84 -16.15 28.41
N TYR A 410 -24.80 -15.38 28.06
CA TYR A 410 -23.48 -15.89 27.70
C TYR A 410 -22.37 -15.06 28.36
N PHE A 411 -21.38 -15.73 28.92
CA PHE A 411 -20.16 -15.11 29.41
C PHE A 411 -18.95 -15.98 29.08
N SER A 412 -17.88 -15.35 28.61
CA SER A 412 -16.62 -16.02 28.33
C SER A 412 -15.43 -15.15 28.73
N ALA A 413 -14.41 -15.80 29.29
CA ALA A 413 -13.18 -15.17 29.73
C ALA A 413 -11.98 -15.98 29.23
N LEU A 414 -10.96 -15.27 28.77
CA LEU A 414 -9.74 -15.83 28.21
C LEU A 414 -8.52 -15.34 28.98
N LEU A 415 -7.58 -16.25 29.23
CA LEU A 415 -6.25 -15.94 29.72
C LEU A 415 -5.21 -16.67 28.88
N GLY A 416 -4.19 -15.95 28.43
CA GLY A 416 -3.17 -16.50 27.56
C GLY A 416 -1.82 -15.80 27.65
N GLY A 417 -0.81 -16.47 27.11
CA GLY A 417 0.55 -15.97 27.02
C GLY A 417 1.23 -16.47 25.76
N ALA A 418 2.10 -15.62 25.22
CA ALA A 418 3.00 -15.98 24.14
C ALA A 418 4.45 -15.83 24.59
N PHE A 419 5.28 -16.77 24.14
CA PHE A 419 6.65 -16.96 24.56
C PHE A 419 7.55 -17.07 23.33
N ASN A 420 8.57 -16.23 23.24
CA ASN A 420 9.64 -16.41 22.27
C ASN A 420 10.72 -17.30 22.89
N THR A 421 10.87 -18.51 22.36
CA THR A 421 11.86 -19.49 22.82
C THR A 421 12.93 -19.71 21.75
N PRO A 422 14.11 -20.25 22.09
CA PRO A 422 15.11 -20.61 21.08
C PRO A 422 14.58 -21.59 20.01
N ALA A 423 13.57 -22.40 20.36
CA ALA A 423 12.94 -23.34 19.43
C ALA A 423 11.91 -22.68 18.51
N GLY A 424 11.40 -21.49 18.86
CA GLY A 424 10.35 -20.78 18.12
C GLY A 424 9.42 -19.99 19.03
N ALA A 425 8.46 -19.28 18.45
CA ALA A 425 7.41 -18.58 19.16
C ALA A 425 6.25 -19.53 19.48
N LEU A 426 5.88 -19.63 20.76
CA LEU A 426 4.81 -20.48 21.29
C LEU A 426 3.72 -19.59 21.90
N SER A 427 2.46 -19.84 21.58
CA SER A 427 1.30 -19.22 22.24
C SER A 427 0.41 -20.27 22.88
N LEU A 428 -0.07 -19.98 24.08
CA LEU A 428 -0.92 -20.86 24.88
C LEU A 428 -2.03 -20.02 25.52
N ASP A 429 -3.28 -20.41 25.33
CA ASP A 429 -4.40 -19.81 26.03
C ASP A 429 -5.49 -20.80 26.41
N VAL A 430 -6.23 -20.41 27.45
CA VAL A 430 -7.42 -21.10 27.94
C VAL A 430 -8.58 -20.12 27.96
N THR A 431 -9.71 -20.59 27.43
CA THR A 431 -10.97 -19.84 27.42
C THR A 431 -12.02 -20.61 28.20
N GLN A 432 -12.62 -19.98 29.20
CA GLN A 432 -13.75 -20.51 29.95
C GLN A 432 -15.03 -19.85 29.45
N SER A 433 -16.05 -20.64 29.14
CA SER A 433 -17.38 -20.16 28.75
C SER A 433 -18.45 -20.69 29.69
N ILE A 434 -19.47 -19.86 29.96
CA ILE A 434 -20.69 -20.21 30.70
C ILE A 434 -21.87 -19.68 29.89
N THR A 435 -22.80 -20.56 29.55
CA THR A 435 -23.98 -20.24 28.73
C THR A 435 -25.23 -20.74 29.43
N ARG A 436 -26.27 -19.93 29.48
CA ARG A 436 -27.61 -20.30 29.96
C ARG A 436 -28.57 -20.17 28.78
N LEU A 437 -29.02 -21.28 28.23
CA LEU A 437 -30.01 -21.24 27.16
C LEU A 437 -31.41 -21.20 27.80
N PRO A 438 -32.40 -20.52 27.19
CA PRO A 438 -33.79 -20.58 27.64
C PRO A 438 -34.26 -22.04 27.75
N ASP A 439 -34.96 -22.38 28.83
CA ASP A 439 -35.53 -23.72 29.09
C ASP A 439 -34.51 -24.88 29.02
N GLN A 440 -33.24 -24.60 29.33
CA GLN A 440 -32.14 -25.57 29.34
C GLN A 440 -31.21 -25.34 30.54
N ASP A 441 -30.48 -26.39 30.91
CA ASP A 441 -29.47 -26.30 31.97
C ASP A 441 -28.29 -25.41 31.57
N GLN A 442 -27.66 -24.79 32.58
CA GLN A 442 -26.45 -24.02 32.40
C GLN A 442 -25.32 -24.92 31.85
N ARG A 443 -24.75 -24.54 30.71
CA ARG A 443 -23.57 -25.19 30.14
C ARG A 443 -22.31 -24.44 30.54
N SER A 444 -21.26 -25.18 30.88
CA SER A 444 -19.95 -24.65 31.24
C SER A 444 -18.88 -25.49 30.58
N GLY A 445 -17.91 -24.85 29.94
CA GLY A 445 -16.82 -25.57 29.30
C GLY A 445 -15.62 -24.71 28.99
N GLN A 446 -14.52 -25.40 28.67
CA GLN A 446 -13.20 -24.84 28.41
C GLN A 446 -12.76 -25.13 26.97
N SER A 447 -11.98 -24.21 26.41
CA SER A 447 -11.25 -24.37 25.15
C SER A 447 -9.79 -24.04 25.37
N TYR A 448 -8.90 -24.90 24.88
CA TYR A 448 -7.45 -24.71 24.95
C TYR A 448 -6.92 -24.46 23.54
N ARG A 449 -6.10 -23.42 23.37
CA ARG A 449 -5.46 -23.09 22.10
C ARG A 449 -3.95 -23.11 22.26
N VAL A 450 -3.29 -23.80 21.34
CA VAL A 450 -1.83 -23.84 21.22
C VAL A 450 -1.44 -23.38 19.82
N GLY A 451 -0.56 -22.39 19.72
CA GLY A 451 0.03 -21.93 18.47
C GLY A 451 1.56 -22.02 18.54
N PHE A 452 2.20 -22.39 17.44
CA PHE A 452 3.65 -22.43 17.36
C PHE A 452 4.12 -21.95 15.99
N SER A 453 5.16 -21.13 15.94
CA SER A 453 5.77 -20.69 14.68
C SER A 453 7.28 -20.54 14.83
N GLN A 454 8.01 -21.03 13.84
CA GLN A 454 9.45 -20.89 13.75
C GLN A 454 9.89 -20.71 12.29
N VAL A 455 10.91 -19.87 12.11
CA VAL A 455 11.64 -19.77 10.84
C VAL A 455 13.10 -20.13 11.11
N TYR A 456 13.55 -21.27 10.58
CA TYR A 456 14.95 -21.70 10.67
C TYR A 456 15.77 -20.99 9.60
N ALA A 457 16.62 -20.05 10.02
CA ALA A 457 17.32 -19.16 9.09
C ALA A 457 18.34 -19.91 8.20
N GLU A 458 19.02 -20.94 8.72
CA GLU A 458 20.06 -21.66 7.98
C GLU A 458 19.51 -22.38 6.75
N THR A 459 18.31 -22.93 6.88
CA THR A 459 17.60 -23.65 5.81
C THR A 459 16.47 -22.82 5.19
N GLN A 460 16.23 -21.62 5.72
CA GLN A 460 15.07 -20.76 5.40
C GLN A 460 13.72 -21.49 5.52
N THR A 461 13.63 -22.46 6.43
CA THR A 461 12.42 -23.29 6.62
C THR A 461 11.42 -22.56 7.50
N SER A 462 10.22 -22.32 6.99
CA SER A 462 9.10 -21.82 7.81
C SER A 462 8.24 -22.99 8.27
N PHE A 463 8.05 -23.08 9.58
CA PHE A 463 7.19 -24.06 10.21
C PHE A 463 6.18 -23.34 11.10
N SER A 464 4.89 -23.61 10.88
CA SER A 464 3.82 -22.99 11.65
C SER A 464 2.71 -23.99 11.95
N VAL A 465 2.40 -24.13 13.24
CA VAL A 465 1.18 -24.75 13.74
C VAL A 465 0.26 -23.59 14.12
N MET A 466 -0.67 -23.29 13.23
CA MET A 466 -1.49 -22.08 13.32
C MET A 466 -2.47 -22.13 14.50
N ALA A 467 -3.08 -23.29 14.73
CA ALA A 467 -3.88 -23.57 15.92
C ALA A 467 -4.02 -25.08 16.11
N TYR A 468 -3.71 -25.57 17.31
CA TYR A 468 -4.34 -26.74 17.90
C TYR A 468 -5.34 -26.24 18.93
N ARG A 469 -6.63 -26.25 18.58
CA ARG A 469 -7.74 -25.90 19.48
C ARG A 469 -8.47 -27.17 19.88
N TYR A 470 -8.68 -27.34 21.18
CA TYR A 470 -9.54 -28.38 21.73
C TYR A 470 -10.58 -27.76 22.65
N SER A 471 -11.85 -28.02 22.37
CA SER A 471 -12.99 -27.52 23.11
C SER A 471 -13.74 -28.69 23.75
N THR A 472 -13.93 -28.60 25.07
CA THR A 472 -14.76 -29.55 25.82
C THR A 472 -16.22 -29.52 25.33
N ASP A 473 -16.98 -30.58 25.58
CA ASP A 473 -18.39 -30.66 25.15
C ASP A 473 -19.25 -29.52 25.72
N GLY A 474 -18.99 -29.03 26.93
CA GLY A 474 -19.74 -27.90 27.50
C GLY A 474 -19.36 -26.51 26.96
N PHE A 475 -18.31 -26.40 26.13
CA PHE A 475 -17.81 -25.11 25.65
C PHE A 475 -18.64 -24.59 24.47
N LEU A 476 -18.95 -23.30 24.51
CA LEU A 476 -19.57 -22.58 23.40
C LEU A 476 -18.78 -21.30 23.14
N ASN A 477 -18.45 -21.02 21.88
CA ASN A 477 -18.04 -19.66 21.50
C ASN A 477 -19.29 -18.76 21.41
N LEU A 478 -19.08 -17.44 21.27
CA LEU A 478 -20.21 -16.49 21.22
C LEU A 478 -21.13 -16.74 20.02
N ASN A 479 -20.58 -17.09 18.86
CA ASN A 479 -21.37 -17.37 17.65
C ASN A 479 -22.31 -18.56 17.88
N ASP A 480 -21.79 -19.66 18.42
CA ASP A 480 -22.55 -20.87 18.75
C ASP A 480 -23.59 -20.57 19.83
N ALA A 481 -23.23 -19.84 20.89
CA ALA A 481 -24.16 -19.52 21.97
C ALA A 481 -25.35 -18.69 21.49
N VAL A 482 -25.12 -17.70 20.62
CA VAL A 482 -26.17 -16.85 20.06
C VAL A 482 -27.05 -17.65 19.09
N GLN A 483 -26.44 -18.50 18.26
CA GLN A 483 -27.18 -19.37 17.34
C GLN A 483 -28.05 -20.39 18.08
N LEU A 484 -27.51 -21.04 19.11
CA LEU A 484 -28.26 -21.99 19.94
C LEU A 484 -29.37 -21.29 20.74
N ARG A 485 -29.14 -20.07 21.23
CA ARG A 485 -30.17 -19.28 21.92
C ARG A 485 -31.31 -18.92 20.96
N ASP A 486 -31.01 -18.52 19.74
CA ASP A 486 -32.01 -18.22 18.72
C ASP A 486 -32.83 -19.46 18.32
N LEU A 487 -32.18 -20.63 18.16
CA LEU A 487 -32.87 -21.91 17.97
C LEU A 487 -33.77 -22.28 19.15
N ALA A 488 -33.29 -22.11 20.38
CA ALA A 488 -34.05 -22.37 21.60
C ALA A 488 -35.30 -21.48 21.68
N LEU A 489 -35.17 -20.17 21.39
CA LEU A 489 -36.29 -19.23 21.36
C LEU A 489 -37.31 -19.55 20.26
N ARG A 490 -36.87 -20.16 19.16
CA ARG A 490 -37.75 -20.66 18.08
C ARG A 490 -38.32 -22.06 18.35
N ASN A 491 -37.99 -22.67 19.49
CA ASN A 491 -38.38 -24.03 19.85
C ASN A 491 -37.95 -25.07 18.79
N GLU A 492 -36.79 -24.86 18.18
CA GLU A 492 -36.15 -25.77 17.21
C GLU A 492 -35.11 -26.68 17.88
N ASP A 493 -34.71 -27.77 17.21
CA ASP A 493 -33.76 -28.72 17.76
C ASP A 493 -32.34 -28.14 17.88
N ILE A 494 -31.91 -27.93 19.12
CA ILE A 494 -30.59 -27.45 19.52
C ILE A 494 -29.52 -28.54 19.34
N ASN A 495 -29.90 -29.83 19.39
CA ASN A 495 -28.95 -30.93 19.38
C ASN A 495 -28.39 -31.24 17.99
N GLY A 496 -29.10 -30.87 16.91
CA GLY A 496 -28.61 -31.00 15.53
C GLY A 496 -27.50 -30.00 15.16
N TYR A 497 -27.24 -29.00 15.99
CA TYR A 497 -26.21 -27.99 15.72
C TYR A 497 -24.79 -28.53 16.01
N GLY A 498 -23.97 -28.58 14.97
CA GLY A 498 -22.58 -29.02 15.05
C GLY A 498 -21.70 -27.98 15.72
N ARG A 499 -21.02 -28.39 16.80
CA ARG A 499 -20.14 -27.49 17.56
C ARG A 499 -18.71 -27.93 17.39
N GLN A 500 -17.81 -27.00 17.12
CA GLN A 500 -16.42 -27.35 16.85
C GLN A 500 -15.76 -27.97 18.09
N ARG A 501 -15.31 -29.22 17.96
CA ARG A 501 -14.64 -29.99 19.01
C ARG A 501 -13.14 -29.77 19.00
N SER A 502 -12.51 -30.02 17.85
CA SER A 502 -11.08 -29.83 17.70
C SER A 502 -10.75 -29.27 16.34
N MET A 503 -9.68 -28.49 16.28
CA MET A 503 -9.13 -27.95 15.05
C MET A 503 -7.62 -28.03 15.13
N PHE A 504 -7.03 -28.66 14.14
CA PHE A 504 -5.58 -28.73 13.94
C PHE A 504 -5.25 -28.11 12.60
N THR A 505 -4.28 -27.19 12.55
CA THR A 505 -3.80 -26.58 11.31
C THR A 505 -2.28 -26.53 11.30
N LEU A 506 -1.68 -27.04 10.23
CA LEU A 506 -0.24 -27.13 10.00
C LEU A 506 0.11 -26.47 8.67
N SER A 507 1.20 -25.71 8.64
CA SER A 507 1.79 -25.16 7.42
C SER A 507 3.31 -25.15 7.52
N VAL A 508 3.95 -25.75 6.52
CA VAL A 508 5.40 -25.88 6.38
C VAL A 508 5.79 -25.41 4.98
N SER A 509 6.80 -24.57 4.89
CA SER A 509 7.44 -24.21 3.62
C SER A 509 8.96 -24.29 3.74
N GLN A 510 9.58 -24.92 2.75
CA GLN A 510 10.99 -25.21 2.69
C GLN A 510 11.52 -24.82 1.30
N PRO A 511 12.25 -23.72 1.15
CA PRO A 511 13.08 -23.51 -0.03
C PRO A 511 14.25 -24.51 -0.01
N LEU A 512 14.59 -25.10 -1.15
CA LEU A 512 15.65 -26.09 -1.32
C LEU A 512 16.88 -25.43 -1.98
N GLY A 513 17.31 -24.32 -1.40
CA GLY A 513 18.36 -23.46 -1.96
C GLY A 513 17.99 -22.85 -3.32
N GLU A 514 18.98 -22.25 -3.99
CA GLU A 514 18.73 -21.50 -5.23
C GLU A 514 18.43 -22.39 -6.46
N ARG A 515 18.77 -23.69 -6.41
CA ARG A 515 18.71 -24.58 -7.59
C ARG A 515 17.58 -25.61 -7.57
N TRP A 516 17.12 -26.00 -6.39
CA TRP A 516 16.19 -27.11 -6.23
C TRP A 516 14.76 -26.64 -5.90
N GLY A 517 14.46 -25.34 -6.05
CA GLY A 517 13.11 -24.81 -5.92
C GLY A 517 12.61 -24.75 -4.48
N SER A 518 11.32 -25.02 -4.27
CA SER A 518 10.67 -25.00 -2.97
C SER A 518 9.63 -26.09 -2.81
N LEU A 519 9.51 -26.61 -1.59
CA LEU A 519 8.49 -27.55 -1.15
C LEU A 519 7.59 -26.87 -0.13
N TYR A 520 6.29 -27.11 -0.20
CA TYR A 520 5.35 -26.68 0.84
C TYR A 520 4.34 -27.77 1.16
N ALA A 521 3.87 -27.78 2.40
CA ALA A 521 2.82 -28.66 2.88
C ALA A 521 1.90 -27.88 3.83
N THR A 522 0.61 -27.91 3.58
CA THR A 522 -0.41 -27.33 4.45
C THR A 522 -1.49 -28.36 4.73
N GLY A 523 -2.11 -28.30 5.89
CA GLY A 523 -3.22 -29.18 6.21
C GLY A 523 -4.04 -28.71 7.39
N SER A 524 -5.32 -29.09 7.39
CA SER A 524 -6.25 -28.85 8.47
C SER A 524 -7.11 -30.08 8.76
N HIS A 525 -7.49 -30.25 10.03
CA HIS A 525 -8.38 -31.30 10.48
C HIS A 525 -9.32 -30.74 11.55
N ILE A 526 -10.62 -30.76 11.27
CA ILE A 526 -11.67 -30.23 12.14
C ILE A 526 -12.64 -31.36 12.48
N THR A 527 -12.97 -31.48 13.76
CA THR A 527 -14.01 -32.38 14.27
C THR A 527 -15.08 -31.62 15.00
N TYR A 528 -16.28 -32.20 15.09
CA TYR A 528 -17.44 -31.57 15.69
C TYR A 528 -18.04 -32.45 16.81
N TRP A 529 -18.67 -31.82 17.78
CA TRP A 529 -19.61 -32.43 18.72
C TRP A 529 -21.01 -32.44 18.09
N ASN A 530 -21.81 -33.46 18.43
CA ASN A 530 -23.17 -33.68 17.94
C ASN A 530 -23.31 -33.91 16.43
N GLN A 531 -22.20 -34.12 15.73
CA GLN A 531 -22.17 -34.40 14.30
C GLN A 531 -21.11 -35.46 14.02
N ASP A 532 -21.53 -36.52 13.33
CA ASP A 532 -20.61 -37.55 12.85
C ASP A 532 -19.87 -37.06 11.60
N GLY A 533 -18.55 -37.25 11.57
CA GLY A 533 -17.67 -36.86 10.46
C GLY A 533 -16.54 -35.93 10.86
N SER A 534 -15.67 -35.63 9.90
CA SER A 534 -14.57 -34.66 10.06
C SER A 534 -14.35 -33.90 8.76
N GLN A 535 -13.92 -32.65 8.86
CA GLN A 535 -13.47 -31.89 7.71
C GLN A 535 -11.94 -31.95 7.66
N GLN A 536 -11.39 -32.30 6.49
CA GLN A 536 -9.97 -32.42 6.31
C GLN A 536 -9.56 -31.73 5.02
N SER A 537 -8.50 -30.93 5.07
CA SER A 537 -7.84 -30.41 3.89
C SER A 537 -6.35 -30.66 4.01
N MET A 538 -5.71 -31.06 2.91
CA MET A 538 -4.27 -31.28 2.86
C MET A 538 -3.77 -30.92 1.48
N GLN A 539 -2.71 -30.13 1.41
CA GLN A 539 -2.07 -29.72 0.18
C GLN A 539 -0.56 -29.87 0.33
N ILE A 540 0.06 -30.61 -0.58
CA ILE A 540 1.52 -30.69 -0.70
C ILE A 540 1.89 -30.23 -2.10
N GLY A 541 2.88 -29.35 -2.23
CA GLY A 541 3.37 -28.94 -3.54
C GLY A 541 4.87 -28.74 -3.58
N TYR A 542 5.41 -28.93 -4.78
CA TYR A 542 6.79 -28.66 -5.14
C TYR A 542 6.81 -27.75 -6.36
N SER A 543 7.54 -26.65 -6.28
CA SER A 543 7.68 -25.67 -7.36
C SER A 543 9.15 -25.38 -7.62
N ASN A 544 9.56 -25.35 -8.87
CA ASN A 544 10.91 -24.98 -9.26
C ASN A 544 10.90 -24.33 -10.65
N PHE A 545 12.03 -23.76 -11.05
CA PHE A 545 12.27 -23.18 -12.35
C PHE A 545 13.41 -23.93 -13.05
N TRP A 546 13.25 -24.17 -14.34
CA TRP A 546 14.32 -24.65 -15.21
C TRP A 546 14.50 -23.62 -16.33
N HIS A 547 15.58 -22.83 -16.22
CA HIS A 547 15.74 -21.61 -17.02
C HIS A 547 14.50 -20.72 -16.91
N ASN A 548 13.80 -20.46 -18.02
CA ASN A 548 12.60 -19.64 -18.05
C ASN A 548 11.30 -20.44 -17.84
N LEU A 549 11.37 -21.78 -17.72
CA LEU A 549 10.21 -22.63 -17.47
C LEU A 549 9.97 -22.79 -15.97
N SER A 550 8.87 -22.25 -15.46
CA SER A 550 8.38 -22.58 -14.11
C SER A 550 7.53 -23.85 -14.16
N TYR A 551 7.74 -24.76 -13.22
CA TYR A 551 6.92 -25.96 -13.07
C TYR A 551 6.54 -26.18 -11.61
N THR A 552 5.27 -26.54 -11.37
CA THR A 552 4.72 -26.80 -10.05
C THR A 552 3.91 -28.09 -10.07
N PHE A 553 4.24 -29.02 -9.19
CA PHE A 553 3.47 -30.22 -8.93
C PHE A 553 2.79 -30.09 -7.57
N SER A 554 1.48 -30.36 -7.47
CA SER A 554 0.80 -30.36 -6.18
C SER A 554 -0.27 -31.45 -6.05
N ILE A 555 -0.43 -31.95 -4.83
CA ILE A 555 -1.40 -32.95 -4.42
C ILE A 555 -2.34 -32.27 -3.43
N ASN A 556 -3.63 -32.22 -3.77
CA ASN A 556 -4.67 -31.63 -2.94
C ASN A 556 -5.65 -32.71 -2.53
N ARG A 557 -5.89 -32.87 -1.23
CA ARG A 557 -6.89 -33.79 -0.68
C ARG A 557 -7.88 -33.01 0.16
N THR A 558 -9.16 -33.21 -0.11
CA THR A 558 -10.25 -32.63 0.67
C THR A 558 -11.23 -33.71 1.08
N LEU A 559 -11.64 -33.67 2.34
CA LEU A 559 -12.76 -34.42 2.90
C LEU A 559 -13.76 -33.39 3.39
N SER A 560 -14.91 -33.32 2.75
CA SER A 560 -16.03 -32.52 3.22
C SER A 560 -17.15 -33.45 3.66
N GLY A 561 -17.45 -33.43 4.96
CA GLY A 561 -18.73 -33.92 5.46
C GLY A 561 -19.75 -32.83 5.16
N GLN A 562 -20.54 -32.98 4.09
CA GLN A 562 -21.56 -32.01 3.72
C GLN A 562 -22.90 -32.44 4.35
N PHE A 563 -23.44 -31.60 5.24
CA PHE A 563 -24.80 -31.77 5.75
C PHE A 563 -25.80 -31.30 4.70
N SER A 564 -26.40 -32.23 3.95
CA SER A 564 -27.64 -31.96 3.22
C SER A 564 -28.81 -32.28 4.13
N GLY A 565 -29.68 -31.31 4.37
CA GLY A 565 -30.91 -31.44 5.16
C GLY A 565 -31.98 -32.30 4.45
N GLY A 566 -31.67 -33.57 4.21
CA GLY A 566 -32.56 -34.56 3.63
C GLY A 566 -32.31 -35.93 4.25
N GLN A 567 -33.35 -36.74 4.35
CA GLN A 567 -33.48 -37.97 5.13
C GLN A 567 -32.55 -39.15 4.72
N ASP A 568 -31.55 -38.92 3.86
CA ASP A 568 -30.60 -39.92 3.36
C ASP A 568 -29.15 -39.46 3.59
N GLY A 569 -28.52 -39.99 4.65
CA GLY A 569 -27.07 -40.23 4.78
C GLY A 569 -26.09 -39.05 4.69
N THR A 570 -25.15 -38.99 5.63
CA THR A 570 -23.92 -38.20 5.48
C THR A 570 -23.12 -38.70 4.27
N LEU A 571 -23.11 -37.94 3.17
CA LEU A 571 -22.29 -38.22 1.99
C LEU A 571 -20.85 -37.76 2.28
N ASP A 572 -20.03 -38.68 2.78
CA ASP A 572 -18.61 -38.51 2.99
C ASP A 572 -17.89 -38.36 1.63
N ARG A 573 -17.70 -37.12 1.16
CA ARG A 573 -17.10 -36.86 -0.16
C ARG A 573 -15.60 -36.65 -0.02
N ARG A 574 -14.84 -37.68 -0.40
CA ARG A 574 -13.37 -37.66 -0.44
C ARG A 574 -12.91 -37.35 -1.86
N GLU A 575 -12.15 -36.28 -2.03
CA GLU A 575 -11.56 -35.92 -3.32
C GLU A 575 -10.06 -35.73 -3.17
N THR A 576 -9.28 -36.44 -3.98
CA THR A 576 -7.82 -36.26 -4.09
C THR A 576 -7.50 -35.89 -5.53
N GLN A 577 -6.88 -34.73 -5.71
CA GLN A 577 -6.51 -34.16 -7.00
C GLN A 577 -5.00 -34.03 -7.08
N TYR A 578 -4.42 -34.58 -8.14
CA TYR A 578 -3.02 -34.38 -8.51
C TYR A 578 -2.98 -33.30 -9.60
N SER A 579 -2.01 -32.40 -9.52
CA SER A 579 -1.88 -31.27 -10.45
C SER A 579 -0.44 -31.06 -10.87
N LEU A 580 -0.25 -30.73 -12.14
CA LEU A 580 1.02 -30.31 -12.72
C LEU A 580 0.76 -29.04 -13.53
N SER A 581 1.45 -27.96 -13.19
CA SER A 581 1.36 -26.66 -13.87
C SER A 581 2.72 -26.28 -14.42
N LEU A 582 2.77 -25.86 -15.68
CA LEU A 582 3.95 -25.40 -16.40
C LEU A 582 3.68 -23.98 -16.91
N SER A 583 4.62 -23.06 -16.75
CA SER A 583 4.54 -21.69 -17.25
C SER A 583 5.83 -21.29 -17.93
N LEU A 584 5.76 -20.87 -19.19
CA LEU A 584 6.90 -20.54 -20.05
C LEU A 584 6.68 -19.19 -20.73
N PRO A 585 7.43 -18.13 -20.37
CA PRO A 585 7.51 -16.91 -21.15
C PRO A 585 8.13 -17.22 -22.53
N LEU A 586 7.44 -16.87 -23.61
CA LEU A 586 7.86 -17.15 -25.00
C LEU A 586 8.86 -16.12 -25.54
N GLY A 587 9.44 -15.27 -24.69
CA GLY A 587 10.40 -14.25 -25.06
C GLY A 587 10.96 -13.51 -23.84
N ALA A 588 11.89 -12.59 -24.08
CA ALA A 588 12.54 -11.78 -23.05
C ALA A 588 12.05 -10.32 -23.00
N SER A 589 11.15 -9.92 -23.91
CA SER A 589 10.51 -8.60 -23.88
C SER A 589 9.57 -8.48 -22.68
N THR A 590 9.37 -7.25 -22.18
CA THR A 590 8.38 -6.93 -21.15
C THR A 590 6.94 -7.30 -21.55
N HIS A 591 6.66 -7.39 -22.85
CA HIS A 591 5.36 -7.80 -23.41
C HIS A 591 5.38 -9.21 -23.98
N ALA A 592 6.39 -10.03 -23.66
CA ALA A 592 6.44 -11.41 -24.14
C ALA A 592 5.28 -12.22 -23.55
N PRO A 593 4.51 -12.95 -24.38
CA PRO A 593 3.41 -13.75 -23.88
C PRO A 593 3.91 -14.97 -23.11
N THR A 594 3.14 -15.40 -22.11
CA THR A 594 3.40 -16.60 -21.31
C THR A 594 2.47 -17.74 -21.74
N LEU A 595 3.07 -18.88 -22.08
CA LEU A 595 2.38 -20.14 -22.31
C LEU A 595 2.19 -20.86 -20.98
N ASN A 596 0.94 -21.13 -20.62
CA ASN A 596 0.55 -21.86 -19.41
C ASN A 596 -0.05 -23.21 -19.79
N MET A 597 0.42 -24.29 -19.16
CA MET A 597 -0.14 -25.63 -19.32
C MET A 597 -0.45 -26.19 -17.93
N THR A 598 -1.66 -26.65 -17.69
CA THR A 598 -2.07 -27.24 -16.41
C THR A 598 -2.76 -28.56 -16.65
N GLY A 599 -2.25 -29.64 -16.08
CA GLY A 599 -2.91 -30.94 -16.02
C GLY A 599 -3.37 -31.22 -14.60
N THR A 600 -4.62 -31.65 -14.43
CA THR A 600 -5.15 -32.11 -13.16
C THR A 600 -5.83 -33.47 -13.34
N THR A 601 -5.74 -34.35 -12.34
CA THR A 601 -6.38 -35.65 -12.35
C THR A 601 -6.91 -36.00 -10.96
N ASP A 602 -8.11 -36.54 -10.90
CA ASP A 602 -8.76 -37.00 -9.67
C ASP A 602 -9.44 -38.37 -9.91
N SER A 603 -10.16 -38.87 -8.90
CA SER A 603 -10.84 -40.17 -8.99
C SER A 603 -12.00 -40.22 -10.01
N LYS A 604 -12.44 -39.09 -10.55
CA LYS A 604 -13.58 -38.95 -11.46
C LYS A 604 -13.15 -38.65 -12.89
N GLY A 605 -11.97 -38.05 -13.09
CA GLY A 605 -11.40 -37.83 -14.42
C GLY A 605 -10.15 -36.97 -14.41
N SER A 606 -9.73 -36.55 -15.60
CA SER A 606 -8.57 -35.69 -15.81
C SER A 606 -8.95 -34.48 -16.64
N ASN A 607 -8.37 -33.33 -16.32
CA ASN A 607 -8.53 -32.09 -17.06
C ASN A 607 -7.16 -31.55 -17.47
N ALA A 608 -6.98 -31.29 -18.76
CA ALA A 608 -5.77 -30.68 -19.30
C ALA A 608 -6.11 -29.34 -19.94
N LEU A 609 -5.46 -28.27 -19.52
CA LEU A 609 -5.59 -26.90 -20.00
C LEU A 609 -4.27 -26.46 -20.64
N VAL A 610 -4.34 -25.85 -21.81
CA VAL A 610 -3.23 -25.16 -22.46
C VAL A 610 -3.70 -23.77 -22.86
N GLY A 611 -2.95 -22.73 -22.51
CA GLY A 611 -3.32 -21.36 -22.81
C GLY A 611 -2.15 -20.40 -22.95
N LEU A 612 -2.40 -19.31 -23.63
CA LEU A 612 -1.50 -18.18 -23.82
C LEU A 612 -2.09 -16.96 -23.12
N SER A 613 -1.26 -16.22 -22.39
CA SER A 613 -1.67 -14.95 -21.78
C SER A 613 -0.55 -13.92 -21.90
N GLY A 614 -0.88 -12.64 -21.87
CA GLY A 614 0.10 -11.56 -21.98
C GLY A 614 -0.53 -10.18 -21.78
N ASN A 615 0.33 -9.17 -21.79
CA ASN A 615 -0.07 -7.76 -21.77
C ASN A 615 0.38 -7.06 -23.05
N ALA A 616 -0.32 -6.01 -23.45
CA ALA A 616 -0.04 -5.19 -24.62
C ALA A 616 -0.33 -3.70 -24.36
N GLY A 617 0.23 -2.84 -25.21
CA GLY A 617 0.16 -1.39 -25.09
C GLY A 617 1.33 -0.79 -24.32
N GLU A 618 1.65 0.48 -24.55
CA GLU A 618 2.84 1.14 -23.98
C GLU A 618 2.91 1.12 -22.44
N GLN A 619 1.75 1.02 -21.78
CA GLN A 619 1.62 1.00 -20.32
C GLN A 619 1.07 -0.32 -19.78
N ASN A 620 1.10 -1.41 -20.58
CA ASN A 620 0.44 -2.68 -20.25
C ASN A 620 -1.07 -2.55 -20.00
N GLN A 621 -1.73 -1.63 -20.68
CA GLN A 621 -3.15 -1.34 -20.46
C GLN A 621 -4.08 -2.42 -21.02
N PHE A 622 -3.63 -3.26 -21.96
CA PHE A 622 -4.39 -4.39 -22.46
C PHE A 622 -3.87 -5.69 -21.85
N ASN A 623 -4.75 -6.53 -21.34
CA ASN A 623 -4.43 -7.91 -20.99
C ASN A 623 -5.28 -8.87 -21.83
N TYR A 624 -4.73 -10.04 -22.14
CA TYR A 624 -5.44 -11.07 -22.87
C TYR A 624 -5.08 -12.46 -22.37
N VAL A 625 -6.05 -13.37 -22.46
CA VAL A 625 -5.89 -14.79 -22.17
C VAL A 625 -6.68 -15.60 -23.19
N VAL A 626 -6.06 -16.61 -23.77
CA VAL A 626 -6.71 -17.58 -24.66
C VAL A 626 -6.30 -18.95 -24.21
N SER A 627 -7.25 -19.83 -23.91
CA SER A 627 -6.96 -21.18 -23.46
C SER A 627 -7.95 -22.20 -23.99
N THR A 628 -7.49 -23.43 -24.10
CA THR A 628 -8.30 -24.59 -24.44
C THR A 628 -8.09 -25.65 -23.37
N SER A 629 -9.16 -26.29 -22.93
CA SER A 629 -9.10 -27.40 -21.99
C SER A 629 -9.93 -28.58 -22.44
N ARG A 630 -9.50 -29.77 -22.03
CA ARG A 630 -10.23 -31.02 -22.24
C ARG A 630 -10.44 -31.69 -20.90
N ASP A 631 -11.71 -31.91 -20.57
CA ASP A 631 -12.14 -32.62 -19.37
C ASP A 631 -12.66 -34.01 -19.77
N THR A 632 -12.00 -35.05 -19.27
CA THR A 632 -12.38 -36.44 -19.56
C THR A 632 -13.59 -36.91 -18.76
N ALA A 633 -13.90 -36.28 -17.61
CA ALA A 633 -15.05 -36.67 -16.79
C ALA A 633 -16.37 -36.28 -17.47
N SER A 634 -16.42 -35.10 -18.08
CA SER A 634 -17.55 -34.63 -18.88
C SER A 634 -17.44 -34.97 -20.37
N ASN A 635 -16.31 -35.56 -20.79
CA ASN A 635 -15.92 -35.76 -22.20
C ASN A 635 -16.07 -34.49 -23.05
N GLY A 636 -15.81 -33.33 -22.44
CA GLY A 636 -16.03 -32.01 -23.01
C GLY A 636 -14.72 -31.29 -23.34
N ASN A 637 -14.71 -30.61 -24.48
CA ASN A 637 -13.67 -29.62 -24.80
C ASN A 637 -14.22 -28.23 -24.49
N PHE A 638 -13.39 -27.38 -23.89
CA PHE A 638 -13.73 -26.00 -23.56
C PHE A 638 -12.69 -25.06 -24.18
N PHE A 639 -13.16 -23.97 -24.77
CA PHE A 639 -12.35 -22.88 -25.25
C PHE A 639 -12.70 -21.63 -24.45
N ASN A 640 -11.69 -20.98 -23.88
CA ASN A 640 -11.86 -19.74 -23.12
C ASN A 640 -11.03 -18.64 -23.78
N SER A 641 -11.61 -17.46 -23.88
CA SER A 641 -10.93 -16.25 -24.33
C SER A 641 -11.33 -15.09 -23.41
N GLY A 642 -10.38 -14.28 -23.00
CA GLY A 642 -10.60 -13.13 -22.14
C GLY A 642 -9.74 -11.96 -22.59
N VAL A 643 -10.32 -10.78 -22.51
CA VAL A 643 -9.63 -9.51 -22.76
C VAL A 643 -9.99 -8.54 -21.66
N GLY A 644 -9.04 -7.70 -21.29
CA GLY A 644 -9.27 -6.62 -20.34
C GLY A 644 -8.47 -5.39 -20.70
N TYR A 645 -9.00 -4.26 -20.24
CA TYR A 645 -8.49 -2.94 -20.53
C TYR A 645 -8.47 -2.11 -19.25
N ARG A 646 -7.27 -1.66 -18.85
CA ARG A 646 -7.04 -0.76 -17.73
C ARG A 646 -7.00 0.68 -18.27
N ALA A 647 -8.16 1.34 -18.26
CA ALA A 647 -8.23 2.75 -18.56
C ALA A 647 -7.85 3.58 -17.32
N PRO A 648 -7.41 4.84 -17.48
CA PRO A 648 -7.18 5.74 -16.34
C PRO A 648 -8.43 5.93 -15.47
N GLN A 649 -9.62 5.84 -16.06
CA GLN A 649 -10.90 6.10 -15.40
C GLN A 649 -11.61 4.84 -14.88
N ALA A 650 -11.26 3.64 -15.37
CA ALA A 650 -11.91 2.38 -15.01
C ALA A 650 -11.13 1.17 -15.54
N ASN A 651 -11.27 0.02 -14.87
CA ASN A 651 -10.89 -1.28 -15.42
C ASN A 651 -12.10 -1.94 -16.07
N MET A 652 -11.90 -2.54 -17.24
CA MET A 652 -12.94 -3.23 -18.00
C MET A 652 -12.45 -4.62 -18.38
N GLY A 653 -13.33 -5.62 -18.34
CA GLY A 653 -13.02 -6.99 -18.71
C GLY A 653 -14.18 -7.63 -19.48
N ALA A 654 -13.84 -8.51 -20.41
CA ALA A 654 -14.80 -9.38 -21.08
C ALA A 654 -14.20 -10.76 -21.28
N SER A 655 -14.97 -11.81 -21.02
CA SER A 655 -14.55 -13.17 -21.29
C SER A 655 -15.64 -13.98 -21.97
N TYR A 656 -15.24 -14.86 -22.87
CA TYR A 656 -16.09 -15.80 -23.54
C TYR A 656 -15.58 -17.23 -23.31
N SER A 657 -16.46 -18.12 -22.89
CA SER A 657 -16.17 -19.55 -22.73
C SER A 657 -17.18 -20.37 -23.53
N TYR A 658 -16.68 -21.35 -24.28
CA TYR A 658 -17.47 -22.24 -25.11
C TYR A 658 -17.10 -23.69 -24.83
N GLY A 659 -18.07 -24.55 -24.54
CA GLY A 659 -17.86 -25.98 -24.38
C GLY A 659 -19.05 -26.81 -24.84
N GLN A 660 -18.96 -28.14 -24.67
CA GLN A 660 -19.97 -29.07 -25.17
C GLN A 660 -21.31 -28.88 -24.45
N GLY A 661 -22.24 -28.13 -25.07
CA GLY A 661 -23.56 -27.81 -24.53
C GLY A 661 -23.61 -26.56 -23.64
N ASN A 662 -22.48 -25.92 -23.34
CA ASN A 662 -22.41 -24.73 -22.49
C ASN A 662 -21.75 -23.55 -23.22
N ARG A 663 -22.34 -22.36 -23.12
CA ARG A 663 -21.74 -21.10 -23.58
C ARG A 663 -21.83 -20.07 -22.47
N GLN A 664 -20.76 -19.34 -22.22
CA GLN A 664 -20.71 -18.35 -21.17
C GLN A 664 -20.09 -17.06 -21.69
N LEU A 665 -20.72 -15.96 -21.33
CA LEU A 665 -20.24 -14.61 -21.61
C LEU A 665 -20.17 -13.87 -20.27
N SER A 666 -19.02 -13.31 -19.96
CA SER A 666 -18.84 -12.44 -18.81
C SER A 666 -18.36 -11.07 -19.25
N SER A 667 -18.79 -10.03 -18.54
CA SER A 667 -18.31 -8.67 -18.71
C SER A 667 -18.24 -8.01 -17.34
N SER A 668 -17.16 -7.31 -17.07
CA SER A 668 -16.91 -6.64 -15.80
C SER A 668 -16.44 -5.21 -16.04
N ILE A 669 -16.83 -4.31 -15.15
CA ILE A 669 -16.30 -2.96 -15.07
C ILE A 669 -16.16 -2.56 -13.60
N ASP A 670 -15.00 -2.07 -13.23
CA ASP A 670 -14.73 -1.54 -11.90
C ASP A 670 -13.99 -0.22 -11.97
N GLY A 671 -14.30 0.67 -11.03
CA GLY A 671 -13.72 2.00 -11.01
C GLY A 671 -14.23 2.80 -9.82
N ALA A 672 -13.91 4.07 -9.82
CA ALA A 672 -14.26 4.99 -8.77
C ALA A 672 -14.66 6.36 -9.30
N ILE A 673 -15.59 6.99 -8.57
CA ILE A 673 -16.03 8.36 -8.78
C ILE A 673 -15.70 9.13 -7.52
N VAL A 674 -14.95 10.22 -7.65
CA VAL A 674 -14.61 11.12 -6.54
C VAL A 674 -15.17 12.50 -6.83
N VAL A 675 -16.04 12.98 -5.96
CA VAL A 675 -16.55 14.35 -5.95
C VAL A 675 -15.81 15.13 -4.89
N HIS A 676 -15.09 16.17 -5.30
CA HIS A 676 -14.26 17.01 -4.45
C HIS A 676 -14.46 18.48 -4.83
N ARG A 677 -13.80 19.40 -4.11
CA ARG A 677 -13.94 20.86 -4.36
C ARG A 677 -13.57 21.29 -5.79
N GLY A 678 -12.75 20.51 -6.48
CA GLY A 678 -12.30 20.78 -7.85
C GLY A 678 -13.22 20.20 -8.94
N GLY A 679 -14.26 19.44 -8.58
CA GLY A 679 -15.19 18.83 -9.51
C GLY A 679 -15.38 17.33 -9.28
N ILE A 680 -15.52 16.60 -10.38
CA ILE A 680 -15.69 15.14 -10.40
C ILE A 680 -14.52 14.54 -11.15
N THR A 681 -13.78 13.66 -10.50
CA THR A 681 -12.70 12.88 -11.11
C THR A 681 -13.07 11.40 -11.11
N LEU A 682 -12.89 10.77 -12.26
CA LEU A 682 -13.05 9.32 -12.43
C LEU A 682 -11.67 8.67 -12.34
N GLY A 683 -11.62 7.48 -11.77
CA GLY A 683 -10.36 6.76 -11.61
C GLY A 683 -10.57 5.26 -11.49
N GLN A 684 -9.47 4.54 -11.52
CA GLN A 684 -9.45 3.14 -11.11
C GLN A 684 -10.00 2.99 -9.68
N THR A 685 -10.41 1.76 -9.31
CA THR A 685 -10.96 1.45 -7.99
C THR A 685 -10.07 1.96 -6.85
N LEU A 686 -10.61 2.81 -5.97
CA LEU A 686 -9.87 3.36 -4.82
C LEU A 686 -9.54 2.26 -3.81
N GLY A 687 -8.44 2.38 -3.10
CA GLY A 687 -8.16 1.64 -1.88
C GLY A 687 -8.91 2.16 -0.67
N GLU A 688 -8.45 1.80 0.54
CA GLU A 688 -8.94 2.42 1.78
C GLU A 688 -8.51 3.90 1.86
N THR A 689 -7.25 4.16 1.53
CA THR A 689 -6.60 5.49 1.59
C THR A 689 -6.04 5.79 0.21
N SER A 690 -6.30 7.00 -0.30
CA SER A 690 -6.03 7.37 -1.69
C SER A 690 -5.56 8.82 -1.79
N GLY A 691 -4.99 9.18 -2.94
CA GLY A 691 -4.54 10.54 -3.24
C GLY A 691 -5.31 11.14 -4.41
N LEU A 692 -5.54 12.45 -4.37
CA LEU A 692 -6.04 13.23 -5.50
C LEU A 692 -4.90 14.13 -6.01
N VAL A 693 -4.40 13.86 -7.19
CA VAL A 693 -3.44 14.72 -7.89
C VAL A 693 -4.16 15.95 -8.40
N ARG A 694 -3.58 17.13 -8.19
CA ARG A 694 -3.96 18.38 -8.85
C ARG A 694 -2.74 18.93 -9.59
N ALA A 695 -2.79 18.89 -10.92
CA ALA A 695 -1.77 19.39 -11.82
C ALA A 695 -2.46 20.11 -13.01
N PRO A 696 -2.87 21.38 -12.84
CA PRO A 696 -3.64 22.11 -13.85
C PRO A 696 -2.94 22.17 -15.22
N GLY A 697 -3.63 21.79 -16.30
CA GLY A 697 -3.05 21.84 -17.65
C GLY A 697 -2.08 20.69 -17.99
N ALA A 698 -1.58 19.95 -17.00
CA ALA A 698 -0.68 18.80 -17.20
C ALA A 698 -1.40 17.52 -17.64
N LYS A 699 -2.44 17.64 -18.48
CA LYS A 699 -3.15 16.51 -19.09
C LYS A 699 -2.14 15.61 -19.80
N GLY A 700 -2.20 14.29 -19.60
CA GLY A 700 -1.23 13.37 -20.19
C GLY A 700 -0.11 12.95 -19.25
N ALA A 701 0.12 13.68 -18.16
CA ALA A 701 1.14 13.32 -17.19
C ALA A 701 0.82 11.99 -16.53
N LEU A 702 1.81 11.11 -16.44
CA LEU A 702 1.65 9.78 -15.87
C LEU A 702 2.05 9.79 -14.40
N VAL A 703 1.31 9.04 -13.58
CA VAL A 703 1.68 8.82 -12.18
C VAL A 703 2.61 7.61 -12.11
N THR A 704 3.89 7.82 -11.80
CA THR A 704 4.93 6.78 -11.87
C THR A 704 4.63 5.57 -10.96
N ASN A 705 4.03 5.82 -9.80
CA ASN A 705 3.73 4.81 -8.79
C ASN A 705 2.35 4.14 -8.99
N ALA A 706 1.61 4.49 -10.04
CA ALA A 706 0.29 3.94 -10.34
C ALA A 706 0.13 3.64 -11.84
N SER A 707 0.26 2.36 -12.20
CA SER A 707 0.17 1.92 -13.60
C SER A 707 -1.18 2.27 -14.24
N GLY A 708 -1.11 2.90 -15.42
CA GLY A 708 -2.28 3.29 -16.20
C GLY A 708 -3.05 4.49 -15.64
N VAL A 709 -2.49 5.24 -14.68
CA VAL A 709 -3.08 6.47 -14.15
C VAL A 709 -2.46 7.68 -14.83
N GLU A 710 -3.31 8.52 -15.39
CA GLU A 710 -2.96 9.73 -16.14
C GLU A 710 -3.76 10.92 -15.61
N VAL A 711 -3.16 12.11 -15.64
CA VAL A 711 -3.85 13.38 -15.38
C VAL A 711 -4.86 13.68 -16.48
N ASP A 712 -6.11 13.87 -16.08
CA ASP A 712 -7.22 14.13 -16.98
C ASP A 712 -7.19 15.54 -17.58
N ARG A 713 -8.16 15.82 -18.45
CA ARG A 713 -8.30 17.13 -19.11
C ARG A 713 -8.54 18.31 -18.14
N PHE A 714 -8.98 18.03 -16.91
CA PHE A 714 -9.25 19.02 -15.88
C PHE A 714 -8.05 19.22 -14.95
N GLY A 715 -6.94 18.49 -15.17
CA GLY A 715 -5.75 18.55 -14.34
C GLY A 715 -5.83 17.70 -13.07
N TYR A 716 -6.68 16.66 -13.05
CA TYR A 716 -6.83 15.78 -11.90
C TYR A 716 -6.53 14.31 -12.23
N ALA A 717 -5.95 13.59 -11.28
CA ALA A 717 -5.80 12.15 -11.32
C ALA A 717 -6.04 11.54 -9.94
N ILE A 718 -6.40 10.27 -9.90
CA ILE A 718 -6.61 9.54 -8.65
C ILE A 718 -5.48 8.53 -8.47
N VAL A 719 -4.75 8.65 -7.35
CA VAL A 719 -3.81 7.62 -6.90
C VAL A 719 -4.59 6.63 -6.05
N PRO A 720 -4.81 5.39 -6.53
CA PRO A 720 -5.76 4.49 -5.90
C PRO A 720 -5.32 4.03 -4.51
N TYR A 721 -4.02 3.87 -4.26
CA TYR A 721 -3.51 3.30 -3.01
C TYR A 721 -2.40 4.18 -2.40
N LEU A 722 -2.60 4.62 -1.17
CA LEU A 722 -1.58 5.21 -0.31
C LEU A 722 -1.52 4.46 1.02
N ARG A 723 -0.33 4.43 1.63
CA ARG A 723 -0.10 3.81 2.94
C ARG A 723 -0.52 4.79 4.05
N PRO A 724 -1.49 4.45 4.91
CA PRO A 724 -1.91 5.35 5.98
C PRO A 724 -0.84 5.48 7.06
N TYR A 725 -0.70 6.69 7.61
CA TYR A 725 0.27 7.08 8.65
C TYR A 725 1.74 6.99 8.22
N TYR A 726 1.99 6.90 6.91
CA TYR A 726 3.32 6.89 6.31
C TYR A 726 3.52 8.05 5.35
N LEU A 727 4.79 8.42 5.18
CA LEU A 727 5.21 9.27 4.07
C LEU A 727 4.99 8.51 2.76
N ASN A 728 4.11 9.03 1.92
CA ASN A 728 3.91 8.56 0.56
C ASN A 728 4.44 9.61 -0.38
N GLN A 729 5.43 9.25 -1.20
CA GLN A 729 5.91 10.09 -2.26
C GLN A 729 5.23 9.67 -3.57
N VAL A 730 4.69 10.63 -4.30
CA VAL A 730 4.08 10.43 -5.61
C VAL A 730 4.81 11.32 -6.60
N ASP A 731 5.24 10.71 -7.69
CA ASP A 731 5.96 11.39 -8.76
C ASP A 731 5.08 11.45 -10.01
N LEU A 732 5.12 12.60 -10.70
CA LEU A 732 4.50 12.80 -12.01
C LEU A 732 5.58 12.83 -13.10
N ASP A 733 5.41 11.98 -14.10
CA ASP A 733 6.17 12.04 -15.34
C ASP A 733 5.45 12.99 -16.32
N PRO A 734 6.07 14.13 -16.71
CA PRO A 734 5.49 15.05 -17.69
C PRO A 734 5.43 14.46 -19.11
N LYS A 735 6.01 13.28 -19.35
CA LYS A 735 5.93 12.62 -20.65
C LYS A 735 4.45 12.38 -21.03
N GLY A 736 4.02 13.00 -22.12
CA GLY A 736 2.64 12.97 -22.60
C GLY A 736 1.86 14.28 -22.37
N THR A 737 2.41 15.23 -21.61
CA THR A 737 1.81 16.57 -21.46
C THR A 737 2.10 17.47 -22.64
N SER A 738 1.33 18.55 -22.75
CA SER A 738 1.67 19.64 -23.68
C SER A 738 3.07 20.17 -23.39
N GLN A 739 3.84 20.48 -24.44
CA GLN A 739 5.13 21.15 -24.33
C GLN A 739 5.00 22.61 -23.82
N ASP A 740 3.78 23.15 -23.78
CA ASP A 740 3.47 24.48 -23.22
C ASP A 740 3.26 24.45 -21.70
N VAL A 741 3.36 23.29 -21.06
CA VAL A 741 3.12 23.14 -19.63
C VAL A 741 4.42 22.70 -18.96
N GLU A 742 4.84 23.49 -17.99
CA GLU A 742 5.99 23.23 -17.13
C GLU A 742 5.51 22.81 -15.74
N LEU A 743 6.00 21.68 -15.24
CA LEU A 743 5.81 21.28 -13.85
C LEU A 743 6.91 21.95 -13.01
N LEU A 744 6.53 22.81 -12.06
CA LEU A 744 7.50 23.45 -11.15
C LEU A 744 8.06 22.44 -10.14
N SER A 745 7.26 21.42 -9.80
CA SER A 745 7.70 20.23 -9.09
C SER A 745 7.11 19.00 -9.75
N SER A 746 7.91 17.95 -9.90
CA SER A 746 7.46 16.62 -10.34
C SER A 746 7.19 15.67 -9.18
N LYS A 747 7.38 16.11 -7.92
CA LYS A 747 7.26 15.29 -6.71
C LYS A 747 6.34 15.94 -5.68
N SER A 748 5.46 15.14 -5.09
CA SER A 748 4.60 15.54 -3.98
C SER A 748 4.60 14.46 -2.90
N THR A 749 4.57 14.86 -1.63
CA THR A 749 4.58 13.95 -0.49
C THR A 749 3.36 14.19 0.38
N ALA A 750 2.73 13.12 0.86
CA ALA A 750 1.62 13.21 1.79
C ALA A 750 1.66 12.11 2.85
N VAL A 751 1.14 12.41 4.05
CA VAL A 751 1.02 11.46 5.16
C VAL A 751 -0.46 11.27 5.54
N PRO A 752 -1.22 10.48 4.78
CA PRO A 752 -2.66 10.37 4.97
C PRO A 752 -3.03 9.57 6.22
N ARG A 753 -4.07 9.99 6.94
CA ARG A 753 -4.75 9.12 7.93
C ARG A 753 -5.49 7.98 7.22
N ALA A 754 -5.78 6.89 7.96
CA ALA A 754 -6.59 5.80 7.43
C ALA A 754 -7.94 6.32 6.89
N GLY A 755 -8.28 5.95 5.66
CA GLY A 755 -9.51 6.39 5.00
C GLY A 755 -9.45 7.80 4.38
N ALA A 756 -8.34 8.52 4.49
CA ALA A 756 -8.21 9.87 3.95
C ALA A 756 -8.08 9.88 2.43
N LEU A 757 -8.55 10.97 1.81
CA LEU A 757 -8.25 11.34 0.43
C LEU A 757 -7.40 12.60 0.49
N VAL A 758 -6.07 12.49 0.36
CA VAL A 758 -5.15 13.63 0.48
C VAL A 758 -4.93 14.32 -0.86
N LEU A 759 -4.70 15.64 -0.84
CA LEU A 759 -4.38 16.41 -2.04
C LEU A 759 -2.87 16.30 -2.32
N LEU A 760 -2.52 15.85 -3.51
CA LEU A 760 -1.16 15.87 -4.02
C LEU A 760 -1.09 17.00 -5.04
N ASP A 761 -0.64 18.15 -4.58
CA ASP A 761 -0.62 19.37 -5.39
C ASP A 761 0.71 19.49 -6.16
N TYR A 762 0.60 19.77 -7.45
CA TYR A 762 1.72 20.01 -8.36
C TYR A 762 1.48 21.34 -9.05
N GLU A 763 2.34 22.31 -8.77
CA GLU A 763 2.27 23.61 -9.41
C GLU A 763 2.71 23.50 -10.87
N THR A 764 1.84 24.03 -11.74
CA THR A 764 2.02 24.00 -13.19
C THR A 764 2.06 25.43 -13.70
N LYS A 765 3.01 25.71 -14.58
CA LYS A 765 3.11 26.98 -15.30
C LYS A 765 2.87 26.75 -16.79
N ASN A 766 1.92 27.47 -17.36
CA ASN A 766 1.81 27.54 -18.81
C ASN A 766 2.92 28.46 -19.32
N SER A 767 3.84 27.92 -20.10
CA SER A 767 5.03 28.58 -20.62
C SER A 767 5.29 28.06 -22.03
N THR A 768 4.98 28.88 -23.03
CA THR A 768 5.22 28.50 -24.43
C THR A 768 6.66 28.78 -24.78
N VAL A 769 7.46 27.73 -24.97
CA VAL A 769 8.87 27.86 -25.35
C VAL A 769 8.98 27.91 -26.88
N THR A 770 9.55 29.00 -27.39
CA THR A 770 9.87 29.16 -28.82
C THR A 770 11.37 29.05 -29.04
N TYR A 771 11.74 28.25 -30.04
CA TYR A 771 13.12 28.09 -30.48
C TYR A 771 13.38 28.94 -31.72
N ILE A 772 14.28 29.92 -31.62
CA ILE A 772 14.66 30.78 -32.75
C ILE A 772 16.15 30.58 -33.03
N LYS A 773 16.48 30.02 -34.17
CA LYS A 773 17.86 29.95 -34.64
C LYS A 773 18.19 31.27 -35.32
N ALA A 774 19.06 32.05 -34.70
CA ALA A 774 19.41 33.37 -35.20
C ALA A 774 20.92 33.58 -35.28
N LYS A 775 21.37 34.24 -36.34
CA LYS A 775 22.76 34.69 -36.49
C LYS A 775 22.78 36.19 -36.64
N ARG A 776 23.93 36.81 -36.35
CA ARG A 776 24.13 38.23 -36.63
C ARG A 776 24.11 38.48 -38.14
N LYS A 777 23.86 39.73 -38.54
CA LYS A 777 23.84 40.15 -39.96
C LYS A 777 25.11 39.81 -40.74
N ASP A 778 26.26 39.74 -40.06
CA ASP A 778 27.57 39.35 -40.61
C ASP A 778 27.79 37.82 -40.70
N GLY A 779 26.78 37.02 -40.33
CA GLY A 779 26.85 35.55 -40.31
C GLY A 779 27.52 34.96 -39.06
N THR A 780 28.01 35.79 -38.13
CA THR A 780 28.63 35.32 -36.89
C THR A 780 27.59 34.79 -35.90
N PRO A 781 27.95 33.79 -35.06
CA PRO A 781 27.03 33.24 -34.09
C PRO A 781 26.72 34.23 -32.96
N LEU A 782 25.49 34.18 -32.46
CA LEU A 782 25.12 34.81 -31.20
C LEU A 782 25.94 34.20 -30.04
N PRO A 783 26.43 35.01 -29.09
CA PRO A 783 27.15 34.51 -27.92
C PRO A 783 26.28 33.59 -27.07
N PHE A 784 26.88 32.49 -26.59
CA PHE A 784 26.24 31.59 -25.63
C PHE A 784 25.93 32.33 -24.33
N ALA A 785 24.82 31.97 -23.69
CA ALA A 785 24.29 32.56 -22.46
C ALA A 785 24.00 34.08 -22.53
N ALA A 786 23.83 34.65 -23.73
CA ALA A 786 23.33 36.02 -23.87
C ALA A 786 21.86 36.08 -23.44
N ASN A 787 21.49 37.12 -22.69
CA ASN A 787 20.13 37.33 -22.21
C ASN A 787 19.24 37.87 -23.32
N VAL A 788 18.01 37.37 -23.38
CA VAL A 788 17.01 37.77 -24.37
C VAL A 788 15.85 38.47 -23.66
N TYR A 789 15.56 39.67 -24.14
CA TYR A 789 14.53 40.54 -23.58
C TYR A 789 13.41 40.78 -24.59
N ASP A 790 12.20 40.98 -24.08
CA ASP A 790 11.08 41.47 -24.88
C ASP A 790 11.18 42.99 -25.14
N ALA A 791 10.19 43.55 -25.85
CA ALA A 791 10.12 44.98 -26.13
C ALA A 791 9.90 45.84 -24.87
N GLN A 792 9.41 45.24 -23.79
CA GLN A 792 9.19 45.84 -22.47
C GLN A 792 10.42 45.70 -21.55
N ASN A 793 11.51 45.14 -22.07
CA ASN A 793 12.77 44.92 -21.35
C ASN A 793 12.67 43.88 -20.21
N ASN A 794 11.70 42.95 -20.27
CA ASN A 794 11.64 41.79 -19.39
C ASN A 794 12.54 40.68 -19.93
N ALA A 795 13.30 40.02 -19.05
CA ALA A 795 14.08 38.84 -19.43
C ALA A 795 13.15 37.66 -19.69
N ILE A 796 13.12 37.17 -20.92
CA ILE A 796 12.20 36.11 -21.37
C ILE A 796 12.94 34.90 -21.95
N GLY A 797 14.27 34.90 -21.97
CA GLY A 797 15.02 33.80 -22.54
C GLY A 797 16.52 33.97 -22.53
N ILE A 798 17.21 32.97 -23.08
CA ILE A 798 18.66 32.92 -23.21
C ILE A 798 19.08 32.36 -24.57
N VAL A 799 20.30 32.68 -24.99
CA VAL A 799 20.93 32.07 -26.16
C VAL A 799 21.67 30.79 -25.76
N GLY A 800 21.19 29.64 -26.24
CA GLY A 800 21.83 28.35 -26.11
C GLY A 800 22.93 28.09 -27.15
N GLN A 801 23.34 26.83 -27.27
CA GLN A 801 24.37 26.42 -28.23
C GLN A 801 23.90 26.62 -29.68
N ALA A 802 24.87 26.77 -30.60
CA ALA A 802 24.62 26.98 -32.03
C ALA A 802 23.71 28.18 -32.36
N SER A 803 23.70 29.20 -31.49
CA SER A 803 22.86 30.40 -31.60
C SER A 803 21.36 30.11 -31.65
N LEU A 804 20.95 29.12 -30.88
CA LEU A 804 19.54 28.80 -30.63
C LEU A 804 19.04 29.67 -29.47
N VAL A 805 18.23 30.66 -29.77
CA VAL A 805 17.49 31.45 -28.78
C VAL A 805 16.35 30.58 -28.25
N ILE A 806 16.29 30.44 -26.93
CA ILE A 806 15.19 29.81 -26.21
C ILE A 806 14.46 30.95 -25.51
N ALA A 807 13.24 31.27 -25.98
CA ALA A 807 12.44 32.36 -25.44
C ALA A 807 11.05 31.86 -25.04
N HIS A 808 10.54 32.39 -23.94
CA HIS A 808 9.28 32.00 -23.32
C HIS A 808 8.19 33.06 -23.61
N ASP A 809 6.96 32.60 -23.80
CA ASP A 809 5.73 33.42 -23.82
C ASP A 809 5.75 34.57 -24.83
N LEU A 810 6.31 34.31 -26.02
CA LEU A 810 6.38 35.29 -27.10
C LEU A 810 4.98 35.66 -27.65
N ALA A 811 4.76 36.96 -27.87
CA ALA A 811 3.63 37.43 -28.66
C ALA A 811 3.71 36.90 -30.11
N PRO A 812 2.60 36.79 -30.87
CA PRO A 812 2.58 36.23 -32.24
C PRO A 812 3.59 36.85 -33.22
N SER A 813 3.92 38.12 -33.03
CA SER A 813 5.04 38.79 -33.71
C SER A 813 5.61 39.86 -32.79
N GLY A 814 6.88 40.20 -32.99
CA GLY A 814 7.55 41.17 -32.13
C GLY A 814 9.03 41.34 -32.41
N VAL A 815 9.70 42.01 -31.47
CA VAL A 815 11.14 42.24 -31.49
C VAL A 815 11.73 41.69 -30.21
N LEU A 816 12.76 40.86 -30.34
CA LEU A 816 13.57 40.38 -29.24
C LEU A 816 14.87 41.15 -29.19
N LEU A 817 15.27 41.58 -28.01
CA LEU A 817 16.53 42.25 -27.79
C LEU A 817 17.51 41.28 -27.13
N VAL A 818 18.55 40.89 -27.84
CA VAL A 818 19.62 40.03 -27.30
C VAL A 818 20.73 40.92 -26.79
N ARG A 819 21.08 40.84 -25.51
CA ARG A 819 22.19 41.59 -24.90
C ARG A 819 23.21 40.65 -24.29
N TRP A 820 24.48 40.87 -24.59
CA TRP A 820 25.61 40.11 -24.02
C TRP A 820 26.69 41.00 -23.40
N GLY A 821 26.40 42.30 -23.22
CA GLY A 821 27.23 43.26 -22.51
C GLY A 821 26.68 44.68 -22.64
N ASP A 822 27.36 45.66 -22.03
CA ASP A 822 26.82 47.01 -21.82
C ASP A 822 27.14 47.99 -22.95
N ALA A 823 28.05 47.66 -23.87
CA ALA A 823 28.40 48.56 -24.96
C ALA A 823 27.34 48.59 -26.08
N GLN A 824 27.26 49.69 -26.83
CA GLN A 824 26.29 49.85 -27.93
C GLN A 824 26.45 48.82 -29.06
N THR A 825 27.59 48.14 -29.16
CA THR A 825 27.86 47.07 -30.15
C THR A 825 27.56 45.67 -29.60
N GLU A 826 27.02 45.59 -28.38
CA GLU A 826 26.88 44.35 -27.61
C GLU A 826 25.43 43.91 -27.38
N HIS A 827 24.55 44.46 -28.21
CA HIS A 827 23.18 44.05 -28.34
C HIS A 827 22.80 43.93 -29.82
N CYS A 828 21.77 43.16 -30.12
CA CYS A 828 21.14 43.14 -31.44
C CYS A 828 19.66 42.81 -31.29
N SER A 829 18.88 43.13 -32.32
CA SER A 829 17.44 42.93 -32.34
C SER A 829 17.02 41.85 -33.33
N ILE A 830 16.12 40.96 -32.93
CA ILE A 830 15.57 39.90 -33.78
C ILE A 830 14.09 40.19 -33.98
N HIS A 831 13.70 40.50 -35.21
CA HIS A 831 12.30 40.51 -35.60
C HIS A 831 11.83 39.09 -35.84
N TYR A 832 10.72 38.71 -35.23
CA TYR A 832 10.16 37.37 -35.38
C TYR A 832 8.64 37.44 -35.64
N SER A 833 8.15 36.44 -36.37
CA SER A 833 6.73 36.19 -36.56
C SER A 833 6.51 34.69 -36.39
N LEU A 834 5.69 34.32 -35.42
CA LEU A 834 5.30 32.94 -35.21
C LEU A 834 4.37 32.51 -36.36
N PRO A 835 4.55 31.32 -36.96
CA PRO A 835 3.58 30.79 -37.90
C PRO A 835 2.23 30.58 -37.19
N ALA A 836 1.12 30.71 -37.95
CA ALA A 836 -0.21 30.43 -37.41
C ALA A 836 -0.24 28.99 -36.87
N SER A 837 -0.52 28.84 -35.57
CA SER A 837 -0.62 27.60 -34.79
C SER A 837 -0.70 26.34 -35.65
N SER A 838 0.44 25.65 -35.84
CA SER A 838 0.44 24.29 -36.34
C SER A 838 0.17 23.36 -35.16
N THR A 839 -0.90 22.59 -35.22
CA THR A 839 -1.28 21.52 -34.28
C THR A 839 -0.32 20.32 -34.28
N ASP A 840 0.91 20.50 -34.75
CA ASP A 840 1.90 19.45 -34.97
C ASP A 840 2.87 19.39 -33.78
N GLU A 841 3.14 18.18 -33.26
CA GLU A 841 3.96 17.94 -32.06
C GLU A 841 5.41 18.43 -32.18
N SER A 842 5.86 18.81 -33.39
CA SER A 842 7.15 19.43 -33.62
C SER A 842 7.04 20.95 -33.62
N ARG A 843 7.53 21.61 -32.56
CA ARG A 843 7.66 23.07 -32.54
C ARG A 843 8.64 23.51 -33.63
N PRO A 844 8.22 24.30 -34.64
CA PRO A 844 9.12 24.72 -35.70
C PRO A 844 10.21 25.64 -35.15
N VAL A 845 11.47 25.32 -35.45
CA VAL A 845 12.59 26.23 -35.16
C VAL A 845 12.53 27.39 -36.15
N ILE A 846 12.24 28.59 -35.66
CA ILE A 846 12.13 29.79 -36.48
C ILE A 846 13.53 30.26 -36.86
N GLN A 847 13.73 30.65 -38.11
CA GLN A 847 14.96 31.30 -38.53
C GLN A 847 14.84 32.81 -38.32
N GLY A 848 15.83 33.42 -37.68
CA GLY A 848 15.91 34.86 -37.45
C GLY A 848 17.25 35.43 -37.88
N VAL A 849 17.30 36.74 -38.11
CA VAL A 849 18.55 37.49 -38.25
C VAL A 849 18.59 38.56 -37.18
N CYS A 850 19.67 38.60 -36.42
CA CYS A 850 19.90 39.62 -35.42
C CYS A 850 20.55 40.84 -36.09
N GLN A 851 19.82 41.96 -36.09
CA GLN A 851 20.21 43.23 -36.70
C GLN A 851 20.87 44.16 -35.68
#